data_AF-A0A5R8MKQ6-F1
#
_entry.id   AF-A0A5R8MKQ6-F1
#
_cell.length_a   1.000
_cell.length_b   1.000
_cell.length_c   1.000
_cell.angle_alpha   90.00
_cell.angle_beta   90.00
_cell.angle_gamma   90.00
#
_symmetry.space_group_name_H-M   'P 1'
#
loop_
_entity.id
_entity.type
_entity.pdbx_description
1 polymer ?
#
loop_
_entity_poly.entity_id
_entity_poly.type
_entity_poly.pdbx_seq_one_letter_code
_entity_poly.pdbx_strand_id
1 'polypeptide(L)'
;MTRVSGELAGLLKTFDDTVSLLSDASDLSKPGVLPDLLDIARQLMLQEGGCDAIEQRARAFEEAGVFLGSDWETPQYLVPSLTPHALKSADPNTVAIEALSELRLLAVAKGDYLHPHISMEQAHHYLTQVMAINLWLLFGTPSEAERESQGQLALVPRQLFGHLAERIGYEHIIDRLIEEIWRIIEQRPIQVEPVKQMITQIAICQANPDIDLGASGQGADRLVSSLFGPTRACREDPGLEIYRERLSSMDTPALQGEATGFARAMHDTGLVSAYHPVLLRHLLDHSDHLLAEALGLSSTGRDCLLCYRELVHALIRGGIYPTTPQAAYGLALMLERGILYQPPVAPAMWRQLGLSLSEWSQARLNLAFGETVSPRARLLEGVLCMLGLPLGVGQGNNPTCQSARALSMWAYNDPDYLLQMVTWAARDDDIIIHFEGMPLSSMASLSGVAQALPMDLDPVSLIVVPHLDRIYAEMIRRCIGREGDPHRWVNPEFHGWWSGRGFRINVDVATGKLHELDDFLRHFYASYHPYYNGHQPLIHPQPAGIAVTDSAARFIGWHAITILRVNLDPSDVMRVYFFNPNNDSGQDWGDGIKVSTADQGERFGESSLPFEQFASRLYIYHYDPLERGELAKISQEELDRVTGYIHRSWGSDRIPAVGLQADEGP
;
A
#
# COMPACT_ATOMS: atom_id res chain seq x y z
N MET A 1 -29.96 16.56 -29.01
CA MET A 1 -29.47 17.93 -29.23
C MET A 1 -30.02 18.83 -28.13
N THR A 2 -29.38 18.75 -26.96
CA THR A 2 -29.63 19.63 -25.83
C THR A 2 -29.02 21.00 -26.17
N ARG A 3 -29.76 22.09 -25.93
CA ARG A 3 -29.26 23.46 -26.18
C ARG A 3 -28.08 23.72 -25.23
N VAL A 4 -26.87 23.83 -25.77
CA VAL A 4 -25.68 24.32 -25.07
C VAL A 4 -26.02 25.67 -24.44
N SER A 5 -25.78 25.84 -23.13
CA SER A 5 -26.03 27.11 -22.44
C SER A 5 -25.15 28.22 -23.05
N GLY A 6 -25.62 29.48 -23.02
CA GLY A 6 -24.84 30.61 -23.57
C GLY A 6 -23.48 30.81 -22.89
N GLU A 7 -23.38 30.38 -21.63
CA GLU A 7 -22.15 30.38 -20.82
C GLU A 7 -21.16 29.31 -21.29
N LEU A 8 -21.63 28.07 -21.49
CA LEU A 8 -20.81 26.97 -22.00
C LEU A 8 -20.25 27.29 -23.39
N ALA A 9 -21.04 27.88 -24.28
CA ALA A 9 -20.58 28.29 -25.60
C ALA A 9 -19.47 29.36 -25.56
N GLY A 10 -19.54 30.29 -24.59
CA GLY A 10 -18.51 31.32 -24.40
C GLY A 10 -17.19 30.75 -23.87
N LEU A 11 -17.28 29.86 -22.87
CA LEU A 11 -16.11 29.16 -22.32
C LEU A 11 -15.45 28.25 -23.36
N LEU A 12 -16.23 27.52 -24.16
CA LEU A 12 -15.70 26.65 -25.21
C LEU A 12 -14.96 27.43 -26.28
N LYS A 13 -15.48 28.59 -26.70
CA LYS A 13 -14.77 29.46 -27.63
C LYS A 13 -13.41 29.90 -27.05
N THR A 14 -13.41 30.30 -25.78
CA THR A 14 -12.17 30.73 -25.10
C THR A 14 -11.18 29.58 -24.98
N PHE A 15 -11.66 28.36 -24.71
CA PHE A 15 -10.84 27.15 -24.69
C PHE A 15 -10.21 26.88 -26.05
N ASP A 16 -11.01 26.89 -27.13
CA ASP A 16 -10.53 26.66 -28.51
C ASP A 16 -9.50 27.72 -28.95
N ASP A 17 -9.74 28.99 -28.62
CA ASP A 17 -8.82 30.08 -28.87
C ASP A 17 -7.50 29.87 -28.10
N THR A 18 -7.56 29.40 -26.85
CA THR A 18 -6.37 29.15 -26.01
C THR A 18 -5.59 27.90 -26.46
N VAL A 19 -6.27 26.84 -26.91
CA VAL A 19 -5.63 25.67 -27.54
C VAL A 19 -4.87 26.10 -28.80
N SER A 20 -5.46 26.99 -29.60
CA SER A 20 -4.80 27.53 -30.80
C SER A 20 -3.55 28.33 -30.43
N LEU A 21 -3.62 29.19 -29.40
CA LEU A 21 -2.46 29.93 -28.89
C LEU A 21 -1.35 29.01 -28.37
N LEU A 22 -1.71 27.90 -27.70
CA LEU A 22 -0.75 26.92 -27.21
C LEU A 22 -0.07 26.17 -28.36
N SER A 23 -0.83 25.82 -29.40
CA SER A 23 -0.33 25.14 -30.60
C SER A 23 0.66 26.02 -31.40
N ASP A 24 0.37 27.32 -31.51
CA ASP A 24 1.24 28.29 -32.20
C ASP A 24 2.47 28.71 -31.38
N ALA A 25 2.48 28.44 -30.06
CA ALA A 25 3.57 28.78 -29.18
C ALA A 25 4.77 27.82 -29.35
N SER A 26 5.99 28.37 -29.25
CA SER A 26 7.19 27.53 -29.14
C SER A 26 7.16 26.70 -27.86
N ASP A 27 7.84 25.54 -27.84
CA ASP A 27 7.86 24.67 -26.65
C ASP A 27 8.36 25.39 -25.38
N LEU A 28 9.26 26.36 -25.53
CA LEU A 28 9.74 27.20 -24.42
C LEU A 28 8.69 28.20 -23.88
N SER A 29 7.66 28.51 -24.66
CA SER A 29 6.61 29.49 -24.33
C SER A 29 5.32 28.83 -23.82
N LYS A 30 5.09 27.56 -24.15
CA LYS A 30 3.90 26.79 -23.73
C LYS A 30 3.65 26.80 -22.21
N PRO A 31 4.67 26.70 -21.32
CA PRO A 31 4.45 26.77 -19.87
C PRO A 31 3.78 28.05 -19.39
N GLY A 32 3.87 29.16 -20.14
CA GLY A 32 3.21 30.42 -19.79
C GLY A 32 1.73 30.48 -20.17
N VAL A 33 1.28 29.65 -21.11
CA VAL A 33 -0.11 29.61 -21.61
C VAL A 33 -0.93 28.49 -20.96
N LEU A 34 -0.25 27.41 -20.55
CA LEU A 34 -0.89 26.22 -19.99
C LEU A 34 -1.78 26.50 -18.76
N PRO A 35 -1.39 27.33 -17.76
CA PRO A 35 -2.24 27.58 -16.59
C PRO A 35 -3.62 28.18 -16.94
N ASP A 36 -3.67 29.08 -17.93
CA ASP A 36 -4.93 29.69 -18.38
C ASP A 36 -5.85 28.65 -19.03
N LEU A 37 -5.29 27.75 -19.85
CA LEU A 37 -6.03 26.66 -20.45
C LEU A 37 -6.60 25.70 -19.39
N LEU A 38 -5.79 25.33 -18.39
CA LEU A 38 -6.21 24.45 -17.30
C LEU A 38 -7.33 25.08 -16.47
N ASP A 39 -7.29 26.39 -16.22
CA ASP A 39 -8.38 27.07 -15.52
C ASP A 39 -9.68 27.08 -16.33
N ILE A 40 -9.61 27.32 -17.64
CA ILE A 40 -10.79 27.27 -18.52
C ILE A 40 -11.36 25.85 -18.57
N ALA A 41 -10.51 24.82 -18.69
CA ALA A 41 -10.92 23.42 -18.66
C ALA A 41 -11.68 23.08 -17.37
N ARG A 42 -11.16 23.53 -16.23
CA ARG A 42 -11.79 23.37 -14.92
C ARG A 42 -13.18 24.01 -14.86
N GLN A 43 -13.32 25.24 -15.37
CA GLN A 43 -14.61 25.93 -15.43
C GLN A 43 -15.60 25.21 -16.36
N LEU A 44 -15.12 24.70 -17.50
CA LEU A 44 -15.92 23.92 -18.43
C LEU A 44 -16.45 22.63 -17.78
N MET A 45 -15.62 21.87 -17.07
CA MET A 45 -16.02 20.61 -16.42
C MET A 45 -17.10 20.79 -15.35
N LEU A 46 -17.25 22.00 -14.79
CA LEU A 46 -18.33 22.31 -13.83
C LEU A 46 -19.68 22.59 -14.51
N GLN A 47 -19.71 22.76 -15.83
CA GLN A 47 -20.93 23.01 -16.61
C GLN A 47 -21.55 21.70 -17.09
N GLU A 48 -22.88 21.67 -17.19
CA GLU A 48 -23.61 20.55 -17.78
C GLU A 48 -23.18 20.34 -19.24
N GLY A 49 -22.71 19.13 -19.58
CA GLY A 49 -22.17 18.79 -20.90
C GLY A 49 -20.73 19.27 -21.16
N GLY A 50 -20.06 19.85 -20.17
CA GLY A 50 -18.68 20.34 -20.31
C GLY A 50 -17.65 19.24 -20.56
N CYS A 51 -17.76 18.11 -19.85
CA CYS A 51 -16.86 16.97 -20.03
C CYS A 51 -16.96 16.38 -21.46
N ASP A 52 -18.18 16.17 -21.98
CA ASP A 52 -18.42 15.74 -23.37
C ASP A 52 -17.80 16.72 -24.38
N ALA A 53 -17.97 18.02 -24.17
CA ALA A 53 -17.44 19.03 -25.07
C ALA A 53 -15.89 19.07 -25.08
N ILE A 54 -15.24 18.82 -23.94
CA ILE A 54 -13.78 18.70 -23.85
C ILE A 54 -13.31 17.38 -24.46
N GLU A 55 -13.99 16.26 -24.21
CA GLU A 55 -13.67 14.95 -24.77
C GLU A 55 -13.59 15.01 -26.31
N GLN A 56 -14.57 15.66 -26.95
CA GLN A 56 -14.60 15.86 -28.41
C GLN A 56 -13.39 16.65 -28.94
N ARG A 57 -12.65 17.34 -28.06
CA ARG A 57 -11.44 18.13 -28.36
C ARG A 57 -10.15 17.44 -27.93
N ALA A 58 -10.22 16.19 -27.44
CA ALA A 58 -9.07 15.39 -26.96
C ALA A 58 -7.83 15.54 -27.84
N ARG A 59 -7.99 15.24 -29.12
CA ARG A 59 -6.91 15.31 -30.11
C ARG A 59 -6.30 16.70 -30.23
N ALA A 60 -7.14 17.74 -30.26
CA ALA A 60 -6.69 19.10 -30.52
C ALA A 60 -5.83 19.65 -29.39
N PHE A 61 -6.23 19.44 -28.13
CA PHE A 61 -5.44 19.93 -27.00
C PHE A 61 -4.18 19.08 -26.77
N GLU A 62 -4.21 17.77 -27.06
CA GLU A 62 -3.01 16.95 -26.97
C GLU A 62 -1.98 17.34 -28.03
N GLU A 63 -2.39 17.49 -29.30
CA GLU A 63 -1.50 17.92 -30.38
C GLU A 63 -0.95 19.35 -30.14
N ALA A 64 -1.71 20.21 -29.44
CA ALA A 64 -1.23 21.53 -29.01
C ALA A 64 -0.13 21.46 -27.92
N GLY A 65 0.06 20.31 -27.28
CA GLY A 65 1.11 20.07 -26.28
C GLY A 65 0.69 20.34 -24.85
N VAL A 66 -0.59 20.12 -24.49
CA VAL A 66 -1.07 20.25 -23.09
C VAL A 66 -0.24 19.42 -22.10
N PHE A 67 0.18 18.23 -22.50
CA PHE A 67 0.92 17.32 -21.64
C PHE A 67 2.44 17.40 -21.80
N LEU A 68 2.95 18.28 -22.68
CA LEU A 68 4.36 18.33 -23.03
C LEU A 68 5.24 18.60 -21.80
N GLY A 69 6.25 17.76 -21.57
CA GLY A 69 7.18 17.88 -20.46
C GLY A 69 6.59 17.50 -19.10
N SER A 70 5.44 16.83 -19.06
CA SER A 70 4.76 16.38 -17.84
C SER A 70 4.66 14.86 -17.76
N ASP A 71 4.33 14.32 -16.58
CA ASP A 71 4.12 12.88 -16.39
C ASP A 71 2.96 12.33 -17.25
N TRP A 72 2.03 13.19 -17.67
CA TRP A 72 0.89 12.85 -18.54
C TRP A 72 1.22 12.79 -20.03
N GLU A 73 2.43 13.18 -20.44
CA GLU A 73 2.84 13.23 -21.85
C GLU A 73 2.71 11.85 -22.51
N THR A 74 3.04 10.80 -21.77
CA THR A 74 3.11 9.45 -22.32
C THR A 74 2.01 8.56 -21.71
N PRO A 75 0.81 8.48 -22.34
CA PRO A 75 -0.34 7.81 -21.74
C PRO A 75 -0.14 6.32 -21.44
N GLN A 76 0.76 5.65 -22.18
CA GLN A 76 1.04 4.22 -22.01
C GLN A 76 1.73 3.86 -20.67
N TYR A 77 2.23 4.86 -19.94
CA TYR A 77 2.95 4.71 -18.67
C TYR A 77 2.21 5.29 -17.46
N LEU A 78 0.98 5.77 -17.66
CA LEU A 78 0.16 6.26 -16.56
C LEU A 78 -0.17 5.13 -15.60
N VAL A 79 -0.21 5.45 -14.31
CA VAL A 79 -0.45 4.50 -13.22
C VAL A 79 -1.78 4.83 -12.54
N PRO A 80 -2.83 3.99 -12.68
CA PRO A 80 -4.16 4.29 -12.15
C PRO A 80 -4.21 4.56 -10.64
N SER A 81 -3.30 3.98 -9.86
CA SER A 81 -3.25 4.15 -8.41
C SER A 81 -2.77 5.53 -7.96
N LEU A 82 -2.25 6.36 -8.87
CA LEU A 82 -1.85 7.76 -8.61
C LEU A 82 -2.97 8.78 -8.89
N THR A 83 -3.94 8.43 -9.73
CA THR A 83 -5.10 9.28 -10.05
C THR A 83 -5.86 9.79 -8.81
N PRO A 84 -6.10 8.99 -7.75
CA PRO A 84 -6.75 9.49 -6.54
C PRO A 84 -6.05 10.69 -5.92
N HIS A 85 -4.71 10.72 -5.96
CA HIS A 85 -3.91 11.80 -5.40
C HIS A 85 -3.96 13.03 -6.26
N ALA A 86 -3.84 12.87 -7.58
CA ALA A 86 -3.92 13.97 -8.53
C ALA A 86 -5.30 14.67 -8.43
N LEU A 87 -6.39 13.90 -8.35
CA LEU A 87 -7.75 14.43 -8.21
C LEU A 87 -8.05 15.03 -6.83
N LYS A 88 -7.36 14.59 -5.78
CA LYS A 88 -7.45 15.16 -4.40
C LYS A 88 -6.46 16.30 -4.15
N SER A 89 -5.64 16.68 -5.13
CA SER A 89 -4.65 17.73 -4.98
C SER A 89 -5.31 19.07 -4.62
N ALA A 90 -4.67 19.84 -3.74
CA ALA A 90 -5.05 21.22 -3.48
C ALA A 90 -4.63 22.17 -4.62
N ASP A 91 -3.73 21.72 -5.51
CA ASP A 91 -3.35 22.46 -6.71
C ASP A 91 -4.38 22.26 -7.84
N PRO A 92 -5.09 23.32 -8.28
CA PRO A 92 -6.08 23.21 -9.34
C PRO A 92 -5.51 22.74 -10.68
N ASN A 93 -4.24 23.05 -10.97
CA ASN A 93 -3.62 22.68 -12.24
C ASN A 93 -3.42 21.16 -12.32
N THR A 94 -2.96 20.54 -11.23
CA THR A 94 -2.84 19.08 -11.10
C THR A 94 -4.19 18.37 -11.32
N VAL A 95 -5.28 18.88 -10.71
CA VAL A 95 -6.62 18.28 -10.90
C VAL A 95 -7.09 18.42 -12.35
N ALA A 96 -6.87 19.58 -12.98
CA ALA A 96 -7.30 19.85 -14.33
C ALA A 96 -6.53 19.02 -15.38
N ILE A 97 -5.21 18.89 -15.24
CA ILE A 97 -4.40 18.11 -16.18
C ILE A 97 -4.68 16.61 -16.07
N GLU A 98 -4.91 16.09 -14.87
CA GLU A 98 -5.38 14.72 -14.65
C GLU A 98 -6.72 14.51 -15.35
N ALA A 99 -7.70 15.39 -15.12
CA ALA A 99 -9.01 15.26 -15.74
C ALA A 99 -8.98 15.35 -17.28
N LEU A 100 -8.13 16.21 -17.85
CA LEU A 100 -7.90 16.25 -19.29
C LEU A 100 -7.25 14.96 -19.81
N SER A 101 -6.34 14.36 -19.05
CA SER A 101 -5.73 13.06 -19.39
C SER A 101 -6.78 11.94 -19.43
N GLU A 102 -7.67 11.89 -18.44
CA GLU A 102 -8.77 10.92 -18.41
C GLU A 102 -9.74 11.11 -19.60
N LEU A 103 -10.09 12.36 -19.94
CA LEU A 103 -10.94 12.66 -21.11
C LEU A 103 -10.25 12.34 -22.43
N ARG A 104 -8.93 12.55 -22.54
CA ARG A 104 -8.13 12.10 -23.70
C ARG A 104 -8.26 10.59 -23.85
N LEU A 105 -8.01 9.85 -22.78
CA LEU A 105 -8.05 8.39 -22.82
C LEU A 105 -9.47 7.88 -23.10
N LEU A 106 -10.50 8.59 -22.65
CA LEU A 106 -11.89 8.25 -22.96
C LEU A 106 -12.16 8.33 -24.47
N ALA A 107 -11.72 9.40 -25.13
CA ALA A 107 -11.84 9.54 -26.57
C ALA A 107 -11.11 8.41 -27.32
N VAL A 108 -9.95 7.96 -26.81
CA VAL A 108 -9.22 6.81 -27.37
C VAL A 108 -9.99 5.50 -27.15
N ALA A 109 -10.49 5.27 -25.93
CA ALA A 109 -11.25 4.08 -25.56
C ALA A 109 -12.57 3.94 -26.33
N LYS A 110 -13.15 5.06 -26.80
CA LYS A 110 -14.34 5.07 -27.67
C LYS A 110 -14.04 5.03 -29.16
N GLY A 111 -12.77 5.12 -29.55
CA GLY A 111 -12.35 5.13 -30.94
C GLY A 111 -12.57 6.46 -31.66
N ASP A 112 -12.95 7.51 -30.92
CA ASP A 112 -13.10 8.87 -31.43
C ASP A 112 -11.72 9.51 -31.72
N TYR A 113 -10.67 8.99 -31.08
CA TYR A 113 -9.29 9.40 -31.30
C TYR A 113 -8.33 8.19 -31.44
N LEU A 114 -7.73 8.04 -32.61
CA LEU A 114 -6.70 7.02 -32.87
C LEU A 114 -5.33 7.53 -32.39
N HIS A 115 -4.93 7.15 -31.18
CA HIS A 115 -3.66 7.57 -30.58
C HIS A 115 -2.47 6.70 -31.09
N PRO A 116 -1.30 7.29 -31.39
CA PRO A 116 -0.15 6.55 -31.93
C PRO A 116 0.50 5.56 -30.95
N HIS A 117 0.33 5.77 -29.65
CA HIS A 117 1.07 5.04 -28.60
C HIS A 117 0.21 4.21 -27.64
N ILE A 118 -1.13 4.36 -27.66
CA ILE A 118 -2.01 3.58 -26.79
C ILE A 118 -3.20 3.06 -27.59
N SER A 119 -3.53 1.78 -27.43
CA SER A 119 -4.66 1.16 -28.11
C SER A 119 -5.99 1.49 -27.40
N MET A 120 -7.09 1.32 -28.13
CA MET A 120 -8.45 1.43 -27.57
C MET A 120 -8.64 0.51 -26.35
N GLU A 121 -8.15 -0.73 -26.44
CA GLU A 121 -8.24 -1.72 -25.36
C GLU A 121 -7.41 -1.30 -24.14
N GLN A 122 -6.21 -0.76 -24.34
CA GLN A 122 -5.36 -0.28 -23.25
C GLN A 122 -5.97 0.94 -22.56
N ALA A 123 -6.48 1.91 -23.32
CA ALA A 123 -7.15 3.08 -22.77
C ALA A 123 -8.42 2.68 -21.99
N HIS A 124 -9.22 1.77 -22.53
CA HIS A 124 -10.39 1.24 -21.85
C HIS A 124 -10.01 0.54 -20.54
N HIS A 125 -8.96 -0.30 -20.55
CA HIS A 125 -8.47 -0.99 -19.37
C HIS A 125 -8.02 -0.01 -18.29
N TYR A 126 -7.20 0.98 -18.65
CA TYR A 126 -6.70 2.02 -17.74
C TYR A 126 -7.87 2.78 -17.09
N LEU A 127 -8.82 3.28 -17.88
CA LEU A 127 -9.96 4.04 -17.36
C LEU A 127 -10.82 3.19 -16.42
N THR A 128 -10.99 1.90 -16.72
CA THR A 128 -11.75 1.00 -15.86
C THR A 128 -11.08 0.86 -14.49
N GLN A 129 -9.73 0.82 -14.43
CA GLN A 129 -8.97 0.80 -13.18
C GLN A 129 -9.08 2.14 -12.43
N VAL A 130 -8.92 3.27 -13.12
CA VAL A 130 -9.09 4.61 -12.54
C VAL A 130 -10.47 4.77 -11.91
N MET A 131 -11.50 4.34 -12.64
CA MET A 131 -12.88 4.35 -12.20
C MET A 131 -13.13 3.47 -10.97
N ALA A 132 -12.56 2.26 -10.97
CA ALA A 132 -12.64 1.35 -9.84
C ALA A 132 -12.01 1.95 -8.57
N ILE A 133 -10.77 2.42 -8.64
CA ILE A 133 -10.03 2.96 -7.50
C ILE A 133 -10.71 4.21 -6.91
N ASN A 134 -11.40 4.97 -7.76
CA ASN A 134 -12.04 6.23 -7.39
C ASN A 134 -13.58 6.16 -7.39
N LEU A 135 -14.17 4.98 -7.23
CA LEU A 135 -15.62 4.78 -7.32
C LEU A 135 -16.43 5.68 -6.36
N TRP A 136 -15.83 6.05 -5.23
CA TRP A 136 -16.41 6.99 -4.26
C TRP A 136 -16.75 8.36 -4.88
N LEU A 137 -16.10 8.77 -5.97
CA LEU A 137 -16.42 9.99 -6.72
C LEU A 137 -17.75 9.91 -7.48
N LEU A 138 -18.21 8.71 -7.85
CA LEU A 138 -19.49 8.52 -8.55
C LEU A 138 -20.70 8.69 -7.63
N PHE A 139 -20.56 8.29 -6.37
CA PHE A 139 -21.70 8.08 -5.48
C PHE A 139 -21.63 8.91 -4.18
N GLY A 140 -20.50 9.54 -3.89
CA GLY A 140 -20.26 10.33 -2.68
C GLY A 140 -20.37 11.84 -2.89
N THR A 141 -20.93 12.56 -1.90
CA THR A 141 -20.81 14.03 -1.84
C THR A 141 -19.42 14.45 -1.33
N PRO A 142 -18.94 15.67 -1.62
CA PRO A 142 -17.69 16.19 -1.05
C PRO A 142 -17.69 16.06 0.47
N SER A 143 -16.66 15.38 1.01
CA SER A 143 -16.45 15.26 2.45
C SER A 143 -16.10 16.62 3.06
N GLU A 144 -16.21 16.78 4.38
CA GLU A 144 -15.86 18.05 5.02
C GLU A 144 -14.38 18.42 4.82
N ALA A 145 -13.49 17.43 4.85
CA ALA A 145 -12.07 17.62 4.55
C ALA A 145 -11.83 18.10 3.10
N GLU A 146 -12.59 17.59 2.14
CA GLU A 146 -12.53 18.04 0.73
C GLU A 146 -13.09 19.44 0.57
N ARG A 147 -14.13 19.80 1.33
CA ARG A 147 -14.69 21.16 1.31
C ARG A 147 -13.70 22.18 1.86
N GLU A 148 -12.99 21.84 2.93
CA GLU A 148 -11.97 22.71 3.50
C GLU A 148 -10.72 22.83 2.60
N SER A 149 -10.29 21.73 1.97
CA SER A 149 -9.05 21.71 1.17
C SER A 149 -9.23 22.16 -0.28
N GLN A 150 -10.32 21.76 -0.94
CA GLN A 150 -10.53 21.95 -2.38
C GLN A 150 -11.73 22.87 -2.69
N GLY A 151 -12.69 23.03 -1.78
CA GLY A 151 -13.87 23.86 -2.03
C GLY A 151 -14.66 23.42 -3.27
N GLN A 152 -14.88 24.33 -4.22
CA GLN A 152 -15.58 23.99 -5.49
C GLN A 152 -14.78 23.06 -6.41
N LEU A 153 -13.45 22.97 -6.26
CA LEU A 153 -12.61 22.09 -7.06
C LEU A 153 -12.97 20.60 -6.86
N ALA A 154 -13.47 20.24 -5.68
CA ALA A 154 -13.92 18.87 -5.36
C ALA A 154 -15.09 18.38 -6.25
N LEU A 155 -15.77 19.27 -6.97
CA LEU A 155 -16.85 18.92 -7.89
C LEU A 155 -16.33 18.46 -9.26
N VAL A 156 -15.14 18.90 -9.69
CA VAL A 156 -14.59 18.57 -11.01
C VAL A 156 -14.37 17.06 -11.18
N PRO A 157 -13.68 16.36 -10.25
CA PRO A 157 -13.53 14.91 -10.35
C PRO A 157 -14.87 14.16 -10.37
N ARG A 158 -15.90 14.68 -9.69
CA ARG A 158 -17.24 14.04 -9.66
C ARG A 158 -17.97 14.16 -10.99
N GLN A 159 -17.92 15.35 -11.60
CA GLN A 159 -18.49 15.57 -12.94
C GLN A 159 -17.76 14.72 -13.99
N LEU A 160 -16.43 14.69 -13.94
CA LEU A 160 -15.61 13.82 -14.78
C LEU A 160 -16.03 12.36 -14.64
N PHE A 161 -16.13 11.86 -13.41
CA PHE A 161 -16.44 10.46 -13.16
C PHE A 161 -17.86 10.11 -13.59
N GLY A 162 -18.85 10.97 -13.35
CA GLY A 162 -20.20 10.79 -13.89
C GLY A 162 -20.18 10.60 -15.40
N HIS A 163 -19.45 11.45 -16.11
CA HIS A 163 -19.27 11.34 -17.57
C HIS A 163 -18.55 10.06 -17.99
N LEU A 164 -17.47 9.69 -17.31
CA LEU A 164 -16.74 8.44 -17.57
C LEU A 164 -17.65 7.21 -17.37
N ALA A 165 -18.48 7.18 -16.32
CA ALA A 165 -19.39 6.08 -16.04
C ALA A 165 -20.48 5.94 -17.10
N GLU A 166 -21.10 7.05 -17.51
CA GLU A 166 -22.10 7.07 -18.57
C GLU A 166 -21.52 6.57 -19.90
N ARG A 167 -20.28 6.93 -20.21
CA ARG A 167 -19.63 6.54 -21.46
C ARG A 167 -19.14 5.09 -21.40
N ILE A 168 -18.47 4.65 -20.34
CA ILE A 168 -17.83 3.32 -20.25
C ILE A 168 -18.82 2.21 -19.88
N GLY A 169 -19.76 2.48 -18.96
CA GLY A 169 -20.74 1.53 -18.44
C GLY A 169 -20.35 0.93 -17.08
N TYR A 170 -21.34 0.78 -16.19
CA TYR A 170 -21.16 0.34 -14.80
C TYR A 170 -20.69 -1.11 -14.65
N GLU A 171 -21.11 -2.01 -15.55
CA GLU A 171 -20.80 -3.45 -15.51
C GLU A 171 -19.29 -3.73 -15.44
N HIS A 172 -18.52 -3.18 -16.39
CA HIS A 172 -17.07 -3.41 -16.47
C HIS A 172 -16.29 -2.82 -15.30
N ILE A 173 -16.80 -1.73 -14.72
CA ILE A 173 -16.17 -1.04 -13.58
C ILE A 173 -16.27 -1.91 -12.32
N ILE A 174 -17.44 -2.52 -12.09
CA ILE A 174 -17.67 -3.34 -10.89
C ILE A 174 -16.82 -4.60 -10.89
N ASP A 175 -16.68 -5.31 -12.02
CA ASP A 175 -15.86 -6.52 -12.07
C ASP A 175 -14.37 -6.22 -11.83
N ARG A 176 -13.82 -5.15 -12.42
CA ARG A 176 -12.43 -4.73 -12.15
C ARG A 176 -12.24 -4.25 -10.73
N LEU A 177 -13.24 -3.58 -10.15
CA LEU A 177 -13.20 -3.19 -8.75
C LEU A 177 -13.16 -4.41 -7.83
N ILE A 178 -13.94 -5.44 -8.12
CA ILE A 178 -13.92 -6.69 -7.35
C ILE A 178 -12.54 -7.35 -7.43
N GLU A 179 -11.97 -7.46 -8.63
CA GLU A 179 -10.60 -7.97 -8.82
C GLU A 179 -9.58 -7.17 -7.98
N GLU A 180 -9.69 -5.84 -8.00
CA GLU A 180 -8.79 -4.96 -7.25
C GLU A 180 -8.96 -5.08 -5.74
N ILE A 181 -10.21 -5.18 -5.24
CA ILE A 181 -10.47 -5.43 -3.83
C ILE A 181 -9.82 -6.74 -3.40
N TRP A 182 -10.00 -7.82 -4.17
CA TRP A 182 -9.40 -9.12 -3.87
C TRP A 182 -7.87 -9.03 -3.85
N ARG A 183 -7.27 -8.36 -4.83
CA ARG A 183 -5.82 -8.12 -4.91
C ARG A 183 -5.29 -7.40 -3.66
N ILE A 184 -6.00 -6.37 -3.19
CA ILE A 184 -5.60 -5.60 -2.00
C ILE A 184 -5.74 -6.45 -0.74
N ILE A 185 -6.87 -7.12 -0.52
CA ILE A 185 -7.10 -7.86 0.74
C ILE A 185 -6.28 -9.13 0.83
N GLU A 186 -5.81 -9.69 -0.28
CA GLU A 186 -4.89 -10.84 -0.29
C GLU A 186 -3.57 -10.53 0.42
N GLN A 187 -3.13 -9.27 0.39
CA GLN A 187 -1.95 -8.81 1.14
C GLN A 187 -2.24 -8.56 2.64
N ARG A 188 -3.50 -8.69 3.07
CA ARG A 188 -3.98 -8.49 4.46
C ARG A 188 -3.46 -7.18 5.08
N PRO A 189 -3.74 -6.02 4.47
CA PRO A 189 -3.31 -4.73 5.00
C PRO A 189 -3.95 -4.46 6.37
N ILE A 190 -3.24 -3.73 7.23
CA ILE A 190 -3.78 -3.28 8.53
C ILE A 190 -4.88 -2.25 8.31
N GLN A 191 -4.66 -1.32 7.37
CA GLN A 191 -5.66 -0.32 7.00
C GLN A 191 -6.61 -0.90 5.94
N VAL A 192 -7.85 -1.15 6.37
CA VAL A 192 -8.88 -1.76 5.52
C VAL A 192 -10.01 -0.78 5.15
N GLU A 193 -9.96 0.45 5.65
CA GLU A 193 -11.05 1.42 5.47
C GLU A 193 -11.31 1.78 4.00
N PRO A 194 -10.28 2.04 3.16
CA PRO A 194 -10.51 2.27 1.73
C PRO A 194 -11.21 1.08 1.05
N VAL A 195 -10.83 -0.15 1.43
CA VAL A 195 -11.47 -1.37 0.91
C VAL A 195 -12.93 -1.48 1.36
N LYS A 196 -13.22 -1.21 2.64
CA LYS A 196 -14.59 -1.21 3.16
C LYS A 196 -15.45 -0.18 2.45
N GLN A 197 -14.91 0.99 2.13
CA GLN A 197 -15.61 2.01 1.34
C GLN A 197 -15.92 1.50 -0.06
N MET A 198 -14.96 0.88 -0.76
CA MET A 198 -15.20 0.27 -2.08
C MET A 198 -16.30 -0.79 -2.04
N ILE A 199 -16.27 -1.69 -1.05
CA ILE A 199 -17.31 -2.72 -0.88
C ILE A 199 -18.68 -2.10 -0.56
N THR A 200 -18.70 -1.03 0.25
CA THR A 200 -19.94 -0.30 0.56
C THR A 200 -20.56 0.29 -0.70
N GLN A 201 -19.74 0.84 -1.61
CA GLN A 201 -20.25 1.36 -2.88
C GLN A 201 -20.82 0.25 -3.77
N ILE A 202 -20.18 -0.92 -3.83
CA ILE A 202 -20.73 -2.08 -4.54
C ILE A 202 -22.09 -2.47 -3.95
N ALA A 203 -22.22 -2.53 -2.61
CA ALA A 203 -23.47 -2.86 -1.94
C ALA A 203 -24.60 -1.85 -2.27
N ILE A 204 -24.26 -0.55 -2.29
CA ILE A 204 -25.21 0.52 -2.68
C ILE A 204 -25.64 0.34 -4.13
N CYS A 205 -24.71 0.04 -5.05
CA CYS A 205 -25.02 -0.19 -6.46
C CYS A 205 -25.94 -1.40 -6.64
N GLN A 206 -25.65 -2.52 -5.98
CA GLN A 206 -26.48 -3.73 -6.03
C GLN A 206 -27.91 -3.51 -5.48
N ALA A 207 -28.07 -2.58 -4.53
CA ALA A 207 -29.37 -2.24 -3.96
C ALA A 207 -30.16 -1.22 -4.80
N ASN A 208 -29.54 -0.54 -5.76
CA ASN A 208 -30.19 0.50 -6.56
C ASN A 208 -30.91 -0.10 -7.78
N PRO A 209 -32.25 -0.02 -7.86
CA PRO A 209 -33.00 -0.59 -8.99
C PRO A 209 -32.79 0.11 -10.32
N ASP A 210 -32.22 1.33 -10.32
CA ASP A 210 -31.94 2.11 -11.53
C ASP A 210 -30.60 1.74 -12.19
N ILE A 211 -29.78 0.92 -11.53
CA ILE A 211 -28.47 0.46 -12.03
C ILE A 211 -28.61 -1.00 -12.48
N ASP A 212 -28.50 -1.23 -13.79
CA ASP A 212 -28.41 -2.59 -14.34
C ASP A 212 -26.94 -3.06 -14.31
N LEU A 213 -26.67 -4.08 -13.51
CA LEU A 213 -25.34 -4.72 -13.40
C LEU A 213 -25.23 -5.98 -14.28
N GLY A 214 -26.31 -6.39 -14.94
CA GLY A 214 -26.32 -7.57 -15.81
C GLY A 214 -25.82 -8.83 -15.09
N ALA A 215 -24.81 -9.50 -15.67
CA ALA A 215 -24.14 -10.67 -15.09
C ALA A 215 -22.90 -10.32 -14.24
N SER A 216 -22.54 -9.04 -14.17
CA SER A 216 -21.39 -8.50 -13.44
C SER A 216 -21.66 -8.47 -11.94
N GLY A 217 -20.62 -8.47 -11.11
CA GLY A 217 -20.75 -8.56 -9.66
C GLY A 217 -20.73 -9.98 -9.09
N GLN A 218 -20.50 -11.01 -9.93
CA GLN A 218 -20.25 -12.37 -9.49
C GLN A 218 -18.93 -12.42 -8.68
N GLY A 219 -19.05 -12.44 -7.36
CA GLY A 219 -17.91 -12.37 -6.43
C GLY A 219 -17.99 -11.21 -5.43
N ALA A 220 -18.82 -10.19 -5.71
CA ALA A 220 -19.13 -9.11 -4.76
C ALA A 220 -19.91 -9.61 -3.54
N ASP A 221 -20.83 -10.57 -3.73
CA ASP A 221 -21.68 -11.08 -2.66
C ASP A 221 -20.87 -11.56 -1.45
N ARG A 222 -19.71 -12.18 -1.68
CA ARG A 222 -18.83 -12.63 -0.59
C ARG A 222 -18.20 -11.45 0.14
N LEU A 223 -17.79 -10.41 -0.58
CA LEU A 223 -17.20 -9.20 0.00
C LEU A 223 -18.25 -8.42 0.82
N VAL A 224 -19.42 -8.19 0.23
CA VAL A 224 -20.56 -7.49 0.85
C VAL A 224 -21.07 -8.26 2.06
N SER A 225 -21.34 -9.56 1.91
CA SER A 225 -21.82 -10.39 3.03
C SER A 225 -20.80 -10.47 4.16
N SER A 226 -19.48 -10.49 3.88
CA SER A 226 -18.47 -10.52 4.94
C SER A 226 -18.50 -9.29 5.85
N LEU A 227 -18.97 -8.14 5.36
CA LEU A 227 -19.10 -6.91 6.15
C LEU A 227 -20.48 -6.74 6.78
N PHE A 228 -21.55 -6.95 6.00
CA PHE A 228 -22.91 -6.52 6.37
C PHE A 228 -23.83 -7.65 6.81
N GLY A 229 -23.53 -8.91 6.47
CA GLY A 229 -24.38 -10.04 6.84
C GLY A 229 -23.71 -11.41 6.78
N PRO A 230 -22.59 -11.62 7.49
CA PRO A 230 -21.80 -12.85 7.38
C PRO A 230 -22.50 -14.09 7.95
N THR A 231 -23.52 -13.90 8.79
CA THR A 231 -24.20 -14.98 9.51
C THR A 231 -25.71 -14.89 9.38
N ARG A 232 -26.42 -15.91 9.89
CA ARG A 232 -27.88 -16.00 9.74
C ARG A 232 -28.58 -14.86 10.48
N ALA A 233 -28.10 -14.50 11.68
CA ALA A 233 -28.78 -13.52 12.51
C ALA A 233 -28.47 -12.06 12.14
N CYS A 234 -27.53 -11.80 11.24
CA CYS A 234 -27.27 -10.47 10.68
C CYS A 234 -27.41 -10.40 9.15
N ARG A 235 -27.95 -11.44 8.49
CA ARG A 235 -27.96 -11.59 7.03
C ARG A 235 -28.57 -10.38 6.29
N GLU A 236 -29.60 -9.79 6.87
CA GLU A 236 -30.34 -8.65 6.32
C GLU A 236 -29.83 -7.29 6.83
N ASP A 237 -28.68 -7.25 7.50
CA ASP A 237 -28.11 -6.06 8.15
C ASP A 237 -29.10 -5.37 9.14
N PRO A 238 -29.55 -6.07 10.21
CA PRO A 238 -30.64 -5.59 11.07
C PRO A 238 -30.25 -4.44 12.02
N GLY A 239 -28.99 -4.04 12.06
CA GLY A 239 -28.42 -3.12 13.04
C GLY A 239 -27.94 -3.81 14.32
N LEU A 240 -26.96 -3.18 14.97
CA LEU A 240 -26.22 -3.76 16.12
C LEU A 240 -27.11 -4.10 17.32
N GLU A 241 -28.14 -3.30 17.57
CA GLU A 241 -29.04 -3.49 18.71
C GLU A 241 -29.92 -4.73 18.54
N ILE A 242 -30.57 -4.85 17.37
CA ILE A 242 -31.39 -6.02 17.03
C ILE A 242 -30.54 -7.29 17.02
N TYR A 243 -29.31 -7.22 16.48
CA TYR A 243 -28.40 -8.35 16.52
C TYR A 243 -28.06 -8.80 17.96
N ARG A 244 -27.82 -7.85 18.87
CA ARG A 244 -27.55 -8.16 20.29
C ARG A 244 -28.75 -8.82 20.96
N GLU A 245 -29.97 -8.36 20.68
CA GLU A 245 -31.19 -9.00 21.18
C GLU A 245 -31.31 -10.44 20.69
N ARG A 246 -31.04 -10.69 19.41
CA ARG A 246 -31.06 -12.04 18.83
C ARG A 246 -30.09 -12.98 19.54
N LEU A 247 -28.85 -12.54 19.76
CA LEU A 247 -27.83 -13.33 20.48
C LEU A 247 -28.33 -13.79 21.86
N SER A 248 -29.00 -12.92 22.62
CA SER A 248 -29.49 -13.25 23.97
C SER A 248 -30.51 -14.41 24.01
N SER A 249 -31.16 -14.69 22.87
CA SER A 249 -32.16 -15.74 22.72
C SER A 249 -31.60 -17.05 22.14
N MET A 250 -30.34 -17.06 21.71
CA MET A 250 -29.73 -18.21 21.04
C MET A 250 -29.32 -19.32 22.00
N ASP A 251 -29.49 -20.56 21.55
CA ASP A 251 -28.91 -21.73 22.20
C ASP A 251 -27.46 -21.96 21.74
N THR A 252 -26.77 -22.92 22.37
CA THR A 252 -25.36 -23.22 22.05
C THR A 252 -25.13 -23.58 20.58
N PRO A 253 -25.93 -24.42 19.91
CA PRO A 253 -25.79 -24.69 18.49
C PRO A 253 -25.96 -23.44 17.61
N ALA A 254 -26.91 -22.55 17.92
CA ALA A 254 -27.07 -21.30 17.18
C ALA A 254 -25.86 -20.37 17.36
N LEU A 255 -25.36 -20.22 18.59
CA LEU A 255 -24.14 -19.44 18.87
C LEU A 255 -22.90 -20.02 18.16
N GLN A 256 -22.78 -21.34 18.10
CA GLN A 256 -21.71 -22.01 17.36
C GLN A 256 -21.82 -21.77 15.84
N GLY A 257 -23.03 -21.77 15.30
CA GLY A 257 -23.29 -21.42 13.90
C GLY A 257 -22.89 -19.98 13.58
N GLU A 258 -23.20 -19.04 14.47
CA GLU A 258 -22.76 -17.64 14.35
C GLU A 258 -21.23 -17.55 14.44
N ALA A 259 -20.61 -18.15 15.46
CA ALA A 259 -19.15 -18.17 15.66
C ALA A 259 -18.42 -18.67 14.41
N THR A 260 -18.83 -19.83 13.88
CA THR A 260 -18.22 -20.43 12.68
C THR A 260 -18.41 -19.55 11.45
N GLY A 261 -19.58 -18.92 11.29
CA GLY A 261 -19.87 -18.04 10.16
C GLY A 261 -19.00 -16.78 10.17
N PHE A 262 -18.86 -16.11 11.32
CA PHE A 262 -17.97 -14.96 11.45
C PHE A 262 -16.51 -15.32 11.25
N ALA A 263 -16.05 -16.41 11.86
CA ALA A 263 -14.69 -16.89 11.71
C ALA A 263 -14.34 -17.11 10.23
N ARG A 264 -15.23 -17.80 9.50
CA ARG A 264 -15.05 -18.05 8.07
C ARG A 264 -14.99 -16.76 7.27
N ALA A 265 -15.97 -15.87 7.43
CA ALA A 265 -16.01 -14.60 6.69
C ALA A 265 -14.75 -13.75 6.95
N MET A 266 -14.32 -13.70 8.22
CA MET A 266 -13.11 -12.98 8.65
C MET A 266 -11.84 -13.55 8.05
N HIS A 267 -11.62 -14.87 8.11
CA HIS A 267 -10.39 -15.49 7.60
C HIS A 267 -10.33 -15.54 6.07
N ASP A 268 -11.49 -15.68 5.42
CA ASP A 268 -11.60 -15.71 3.96
C ASP A 268 -11.19 -14.36 3.34
N THR A 269 -11.65 -13.26 3.92
CA THR A 269 -11.45 -11.90 3.36
C THR A 269 -10.40 -11.08 4.09
N GLY A 270 -10.05 -11.43 5.33
CA GLY A 270 -9.28 -10.57 6.22
C GLY A 270 -10.07 -9.35 6.74
N LEU A 271 -11.35 -9.22 6.39
CA LEU A 271 -12.21 -8.12 6.81
C LEU A 271 -13.11 -8.54 7.97
N VAL A 272 -13.33 -7.63 8.91
CA VAL A 272 -14.22 -7.90 10.06
C VAL A 272 -15.48 -7.04 9.99
N SER A 273 -16.63 -7.72 10.04
CA SER A 273 -17.96 -7.13 10.24
C SER A 273 -18.10 -6.47 11.61
N ALA A 274 -18.83 -5.35 11.68
CA ALA A 274 -19.16 -4.67 12.93
C ALA A 274 -20.00 -5.53 13.91
N TYR A 275 -20.66 -6.58 13.42
CA TYR A 275 -21.40 -7.55 14.24
C TYR A 275 -20.49 -8.51 15.00
N HIS A 276 -19.30 -8.83 14.48
CA HIS A 276 -18.40 -9.82 15.08
C HIS A 276 -17.92 -9.41 16.49
N PRO A 277 -17.50 -8.15 16.75
CA PRO A 277 -17.24 -7.67 18.11
C PRO A 277 -18.42 -7.84 19.09
N VAL A 278 -19.66 -7.72 18.61
CA VAL A 278 -20.86 -7.91 19.46
C VAL A 278 -20.94 -9.37 19.90
N LEU A 279 -20.72 -10.32 18.98
CA LEU A 279 -20.65 -11.74 19.31
C LEU A 279 -19.50 -12.05 20.27
N LEU A 280 -18.27 -11.61 19.97
CA LEU A 280 -17.09 -11.91 20.81
C LEU A 280 -17.29 -11.45 22.26
N ARG A 281 -17.83 -10.23 22.44
CA ARG A 281 -18.12 -9.69 23.78
C ARG A 281 -19.23 -10.45 24.49
N HIS A 282 -20.25 -10.91 23.76
CA HIS A 282 -21.28 -11.78 24.32
C HIS A 282 -20.68 -13.11 24.79
N LEU A 283 -19.78 -13.72 24.00
CA LEU A 283 -19.17 -15.01 24.30
C LEU A 283 -18.20 -15.00 25.50
N LEU A 284 -17.67 -13.83 25.90
CA LEU A 284 -16.80 -13.70 27.08
C LEU A 284 -17.44 -14.26 28.36
N ASP A 285 -18.76 -14.13 28.49
CA ASP A 285 -19.52 -14.57 29.67
C ASP A 285 -20.12 -15.97 29.50
N HIS A 286 -19.91 -16.63 28.35
CA HIS A 286 -20.55 -17.91 28.00
C HIS A 286 -19.57 -19.07 27.85
N SER A 287 -18.57 -18.96 26.95
CA SER A 287 -17.71 -20.10 26.61
C SER A 287 -16.44 -19.68 25.88
N ASP A 288 -15.28 -19.95 26.49
CA ASP A 288 -13.97 -19.79 25.84
C ASP A 288 -13.82 -20.69 24.60
N HIS A 289 -14.55 -21.82 24.56
CA HIS A 289 -14.54 -22.69 23.39
C HIS A 289 -15.23 -22.03 22.21
N LEU A 290 -16.41 -21.43 22.42
CA LEU A 290 -17.10 -20.67 21.37
C LEU A 290 -16.33 -19.42 20.99
N LEU A 291 -15.66 -18.78 21.95
CA LEU A 291 -14.79 -17.64 21.67
C LEU A 291 -13.63 -18.02 20.74
N ALA A 292 -12.98 -19.16 20.99
CA ALA A 292 -11.93 -19.68 20.12
C ALA A 292 -12.47 -20.03 18.72
N GLU A 293 -13.69 -20.60 18.64
CA GLU A 293 -14.36 -20.87 17.36
C GLU A 293 -14.72 -19.59 16.59
N ALA A 294 -15.21 -18.55 17.28
CA ALA A 294 -15.57 -17.26 16.66
C ALA A 294 -14.34 -16.53 16.10
N LEU A 295 -13.19 -16.65 16.76
CA LEU A 295 -11.92 -16.15 16.26
C LEU A 295 -11.31 -17.07 15.16
N GLY A 296 -11.87 -18.26 14.93
CA GLY A 296 -11.36 -19.22 13.96
C GLY A 296 -10.00 -19.79 14.32
N LEU A 297 -9.73 -19.99 15.63
CA LEU A 297 -8.41 -20.40 16.09
C LEU A 297 -8.13 -21.88 15.82
N SER A 298 -6.93 -22.16 15.34
CA SER A 298 -6.33 -23.49 15.29
C SER A 298 -6.01 -24.01 16.70
N SER A 299 -5.45 -25.21 16.80
CA SER A 299 -4.92 -25.73 18.06
C SER A 299 -3.89 -24.78 18.70
N THR A 300 -3.04 -24.12 17.91
CA THR A 300 -2.02 -23.18 18.42
C THR A 300 -2.68 -21.97 19.05
N GLY A 301 -3.58 -21.32 18.32
CA GLY A 301 -4.30 -20.14 18.80
C GLY A 301 -5.17 -20.46 20.02
N ARG A 302 -5.85 -21.61 20.02
CA ARG A 302 -6.68 -22.07 21.13
C ARG A 302 -5.86 -22.29 22.41
N ASP A 303 -4.72 -22.97 22.30
CA ASP A 303 -3.85 -23.19 23.46
C ASP A 303 -3.30 -21.85 24.00
N CYS A 304 -2.92 -20.94 23.11
CA CYS A 304 -2.48 -19.59 23.47
C CYS A 304 -3.59 -18.81 24.21
N LEU A 305 -4.83 -18.84 23.69
CA LEU A 305 -5.99 -18.22 24.33
C LEU A 305 -6.23 -18.78 25.73
N LEU A 306 -6.20 -20.11 25.89
CA LEU A 306 -6.46 -20.75 27.17
C LEU A 306 -5.35 -20.47 28.20
N CYS A 307 -4.08 -20.44 27.77
CA CYS A 307 -2.95 -20.09 28.63
C CYS A 307 -3.01 -18.63 29.11
N TYR A 308 -3.44 -17.70 28.25
CA TYR A 308 -3.48 -16.27 28.51
C TYR A 308 -4.91 -15.71 28.62
N ARG A 309 -5.85 -16.54 29.09
CA ARG A 309 -7.30 -16.25 29.07
C ARG A 309 -7.67 -14.87 29.59
N GLU A 310 -7.20 -14.52 30.78
CA GLU A 310 -7.53 -13.22 31.42
C GLU A 310 -7.02 -12.04 30.59
N LEU A 311 -5.84 -12.16 29.98
CA LEU A 311 -5.30 -11.14 29.10
C LEU A 311 -6.15 -11.02 27.83
N VAL A 312 -6.49 -12.15 27.19
CA VAL A 312 -7.33 -12.15 25.97
C VAL A 312 -8.70 -11.52 26.25
N HIS A 313 -9.33 -11.88 27.37
CA HIS A 313 -10.59 -11.28 27.81
C HIS A 313 -10.46 -9.77 28.02
N ALA A 314 -9.37 -9.31 28.65
CA ALA A 314 -9.11 -7.89 28.85
C ALA A 314 -8.86 -7.14 27.53
N LEU A 315 -8.16 -7.75 26.57
CA LEU A 315 -7.93 -7.20 25.23
C LEU A 315 -9.25 -7.03 24.46
N ILE A 316 -10.13 -8.04 24.48
CA ILE A 316 -11.47 -7.95 23.86
C ILE A 316 -12.28 -6.84 24.51
N ARG A 317 -12.28 -6.75 25.85
CA ARG A 317 -13.03 -5.72 26.57
C ARG A 317 -12.53 -4.31 26.26
N GLY A 318 -11.20 -4.13 26.13
CA GLY A 318 -10.55 -2.83 26.00
C GLY A 318 -10.35 -2.31 24.57
N GLY A 319 -10.41 -3.16 23.54
CA GLY A 319 -10.07 -2.76 22.17
C GLY A 319 -10.93 -3.33 21.05
N ILE A 320 -11.82 -4.30 21.32
CA ILE A 320 -12.67 -4.91 20.29
C ILE A 320 -14.10 -4.39 20.44
N TYR A 321 -14.46 -3.44 19.59
CA TYR A 321 -15.77 -2.81 19.51
C TYR A 321 -16.29 -2.82 18.06
N PRO A 322 -17.60 -2.62 17.83
CA PRO A 322 -18.15 -2.49 16.47
C PRO A 322 -17.48 -1.41 15.62
N THR A 323 -16.88 -0.39 16.25
CA THR A 323 -16.13 0.73 15.63
C THR A 323 -14.62 0.46 15.47
N THR A 324 -14.14 -0.66 16.02
CA THR A 324 -12.76 -1.18 15.92
C THR A 324 -12.78 -2.67 15.56
N PRO A 325 -13.60 -3.10 14.57
CA PRO A 325 -13.86 -4.52 14.36
C PRO A 325 -12.59 -5.25 13.90
N GLN A 326 -11.67 -4.56 13.22
CA GLN A 326 -10.45 -5.15 12.68
C GLN A 326 -9.53 -5.70 13.78
N ALA A 327 -9.61 -5.15 15.01
CA ALA A 327 -8.91 -5.66 16.18
C ALA A 327 -9.19 -7.15 16.46
N ALA A 328 -10.36 -7.68 16.07
CA ALA A 328 -10.67 -9.10 16.22
C ALA A 328 -9.77 -9.99 15.35
N TYR A 329 -9.50 -9.57 14.10
CA TYR A 329 -8.62 -10.32 13.21
C TYR A 329 -7.16 -10.20 13.64
N GLY A 330 -6.74 -8.99 14.07
CA GLY A 330 -5.43 -8.77 14.68
C GLY A 330 -5.21 -9.67 15.90
N LEU A 331 -6.19 -9.76 16.81
CA LEU A 331 -6.14 -10.65 17.97
C LEU A 331 -6.06 -12.12 17.54
N ALA A 332 -6.90 -12.56 16.59
CA ALA A 332 -6.90 -13.95 16.13
C ALA A 332 -5.52 -14.36 15.61
N LEU A 333 -4.92 -13.55 14.71
CA LEU A 333 -3.61 -13.85 14.15
C LEU A 333 -2.48 -13.70 15.15
N MET A 334 -2.56 -12.76 16.10
CA MET A 334 -1.60 -12.65 17.20
C MET A 334 -1.56 -13.94 18.03
N LEU A 335 -2.74 -14.53 18.29
CA LEU A 335 -2.86 -15.82 19.00
C LEU A 335 -2.31 -16.98 18.17
N GLU A 336 -2.61 -17.03 16.87
CA GLU A 336 -2.07 -18.05 15.95
C GLU A 336 -0.54 -18.04 15.88
N ARG A 337 0.07 -16.85 15.96
CA ARG A 337 1.53 -16.72 15.99
C ARG A 337 2.15 -17.20 17.32
N GLY A 338 1.36 -17.41 18.37
CA GLY A 338 1.85 -17.87 19.67
C GLY A 338 2.80 -16.89 20.38
N ILE A 339 2.85 -15.62 19.97
CA ILE A 339 3.87 -14.68 20.47
C ILE A 339 3.72 -14.37 21.97
N LEU A 340 2.56 -14.62 22.56
CA LEU A 340 2.36 -14.46 24.01
C LEU A 340 3.21 -15.43 24.84
N TYR A 341 3.68 -16.55 24.27
CA TYR A 341 4.61 -17.47 24.94
C TYR A 341 6.00 -16.88 25.13
N GLN A 342 6.35 -15.80 24.43
CA GLN A 342 7.56 -15.05 24.72
C GLN A 342 7.35 -14.32 26.07
N PRO A 343 8.18 -14.59 27.09
CA PRO A 343 7.97 -14.07 28.45
C PRO A 343 7.68 -12.57 28.57
N PRO A 344 8.31 -11.66 27.79
CA PRO A 344 8.05 -10.22 27.94
C PRO A 344 6.74 -9.74 27.29
N VAL A 345 6.16 -10.49 26.35
CA VAL A 345 5.06 -9.99 25.52
C VAL A 345 3.76 -9.87 26.31
N ALA A 346 3.35 -10.90 27.06
CA ALA A 346 2.10 -10.84 27.83
C ALA A 346 2.11 -9.71 28.91
N PRO A 347 3.19 -9.52 29.71
CA PRO A 347 3.32 -8.35 30.58
C PRO A 347 3.28 -7.01 29.84
N ALA A 348 3.92 -6.91 28.66
CA ALA A 348 3.90 -5.70 27.85
C ALA A 348 2.49 -5.38 27.32
N MET A 349 1.69 -6.39 26.98
CA MET A 349 0.28 -6.22 26.60
C MET A 349 -0.59 -5.75 27.77
N TRP A 350 -0.35 -6.23 28.99
CA TRP A 350 -1.00 -5.67 30.19
C TRP A 350 -0.63 -4.20 30.41
N ARG A 351 0.63 -3.83 30.20
CA ARG A 351 1.07 -2.42 30.21
C ARG A 351 0.35 -1.62 29.14
N GLN A 352 0.22 -2.16 27.92
CA GLN A 352 -0.49 -1.50 26.82
C GLN A 352 -1.96 -1.23 27.17
N LEU A 353 -2.65 -2.21 27.76
CA LEU A 353 -4.03 -2.03 28.26
C LEU A 353 -4.13 -0.91 29.30
N GLY A 354 -3.12 -0.75 30.16
CA GLY A 354 -3.04 0.29 31.19
C GLY A 354 -2.41 1.61 30.75
N LEU A 355 -2.00 1.75 29.48
CA LEU A 355 -1.15 2.85 29.03
C LEU A 355 -1.89 4.19 29.11
N SER A 356 -1.24 5.17 29.73
CA SER A 356 -1.69 6.58 29.71
C SER A 356 -1.04 7.27 28.52
N LEU A 357 -1.84 7.90 27.68
CA LEU A 357 -1.36 8.55 26.45
C LEU A 357 -1.04 10.02 26.72
N SER A 358 0.03 10.53 26.09
CA SER A 358 0.34 11.96 26.09
C SER A 358 -0.79 12.76 25.42
N GLU A 359 -0.87 14.07 25.73
CA GLU A 359 -1.85 14.96 25.06
C GLU A 359 -1.64 14.98 23.55
N TRP A 360 -0.38 14.95 23.11
CA TRP A 360 -0.03 14.91 21.69
C TRP A 360 -0.54 13.64 21.00
N SER A 361 -0.31 12.47 21.59
CA SER A 361 -0.78 11.20 21.02
C SER A 361 -2.30 11.12 20.98
N GLN A 362 -3.00 11.63 22.01
CA GLN A 362 -4.46 11.69 22.02
C GLN A 362 -4.99 12.60 20.90
N ALA A 363 -4.43 13.81 20.78
CA ALA A 363 -4.83 14.77 19.75
C ALA A 363 -4.64 14.20 18.34
N ARG A 364 -3.52 13.52 18.08
CA ARG A 364 -3.27 12.91 16.76
C ARG A 364 -4.22 11.77 16.43
N LEU A 365 -4.48 10.89 17.38
CA LEU A 365 -5.43 9.79 17.16
C LEU A 365 -6.84 10.32 16.91
N ASN A 366 -7.27 11.34 17.64
CA ASN A 366 -8.57 11.97 17.42
C ASN A 366 -8.64 12.69 16.07
N LEU A 367 -7.57 13.39 15.67
CA LEU A 367 -7.51 14.08 14.39
C LEU A 367 -7.60 13.09 13.22
N ALA A 368 -6.93 11.94 13.31
CA ALA A 368 -6.91 10.94 12.23
C ALA A 368 -8.16 10.06 12.18
N PHE A 369 -8.71 9.67 13.34
CA PHE A 369 -9.74 8.64 13.44
C PHE A 369 -11.06 9.10 14.05
N GLY A 370 -11.17 10.38 14.40
CA GLY A 370 -12.32 10.96 15.11
C GLY A 370 -12.38 10.58 16.59
N GLU A 371 -13.34 11.18 17.30
CA GLU A 371 -13.49 11.05 18.76
C GLU A 371 -14.47 9.95 19.19
N THR A 372 -15.12 9.26 18.25
CA THR A 372 -16.11 8.20 18.53
C THR A 372 -15.50 7.04 19.33
N VAL A 373 -14.22 6.77 19.12
CA VAL A 373 -13.47 5.72 19.82
C VAL A 373 -12.39 6.37 20.65
N SER A 374 -12.25 5.96 21.92
CA SER A 374 -11.19 6.51 22.76
C SER A 374 -9.80 6.27 22.12
N PRO A 375 -8.86 7.23 22.19
CA PRO A 375 -7.51 7.07 21.67
C PRO A 375 -6.81 5.78 22.15
N ARG A 376 -7.04 5.37 23.40
CA ARG A 376 -6.47 4.13 23.96
C ARG A 376 -7.00 2.88 23.25
N ALA A 377 -8.30 2.80 23.00
CA ALA A 377 -8.89 1.68 22.27
C ALA A 377 -8.43 1.67 20.81
N ARG A 378 -8.30 2.84 20.17
CA ARG A 378 -7.80 2.95 18.79
C ARG A 378 -6.34 2.52 18.67
N LEU A 379 -5.48 2.96 19.60
CA LEU A 379 -4.09 2.51 19.64
C LEU A 379 -4.00 1.00 19.93
N LEU A 380 -4.84 0.48 20.81
CA LEU A 380 -4.89 -0.96 21.11
C LEU A 380 -5.30 -1.79 19.88
N GLU A 381 -6.29 -1.34 19.09
CA GLU A 381 -6.61 -1.95 17.79
C GLU A 381 -5.36 -1.98 16.90
N GLY A 382 -4.66 -0.86 16.75
CA GLY A 382 -3.44 -0.79 15.94
C GLY A 382 -2.36 -1.77 16.42
N VAL A 383 -2.15 -1.89 17.73
CA VAL A 383 -1.19 -2.83 18.31
C VAL A 383 -1.57 -4.28 18.02
N LEU A 384 -2.86 -4.64 18.19
CA LEU A 384 -3.34 -5.99 17.89
C LEU A 384 -3.18 -6.32 16.40
N CYS A 385 -3.53 -5.39 15.52
CA CYS A 385 -3.37 -5.56 14.08
C CYS A 385 -1.89 -5.67 13.69
N MET A 386 -1.00 -4.82 14.21
CA MET A 386 0.42 -4.87 13.88
C MET A 386 1.10 -6.16 14.36
N LEU A 387 0.74 -6.65 15.56
CA LEU A 387 1.22 -7.93 16.07
C LEU A 387 0.60 -9.13 15.36
N GLY A 388 -0.64 -9.04 14.87
CA GLY A 388 -1.27 -10.12 14.11
C GLY A 388 -0.81 -10.17 12.64
N LEU A 389 -0.60 -9.00 12.04
CA LEU A 389 -0.35 -8.77 10.61
C LEU A 389 0.93 -7.95 10.40
N PRO A 390 2.11 -8.47 10.77
CA PRO A 390 3.37 -7.71 10.68
C PRO A 390 3.69 -7.24 9.25
N LEU A 391 3.23 -7.98 8.24
CA LEU A 391 3.45 -7.67 6.82
C LEU A 391 2.31 -6.82 6.22
N GLY A 392 1.29 -6.46 7.00
CA GLY A 392 0.19 -5.59 6.56
C GLY A 392 0.44 -4.10 6.81
N VAL A 393 1.62 -3.74 7.34
CA VAL A 393 2.00 -2.35 7.62
C VAL A 393 2.26 -1.61 6.31
N GLY A 394 1.68 -0.42 6.16
CA GLY A 394 1.89 0.45 5.01
C GLY A 394 2.70 1.70 5.37
N GLN A 395 3.49 2.24 4.43
CA GLN A 395 4.20 3.52 4.62
C GLN A 395 3.31 4.76 4.36
N GLY A 396 2.08 4.56 3.90
CA GLY A 396 1.22 5.63 3.42
C GLY A 396 1.82 6.33 2.19
N ASN A 397 1.48 7.60 2.01
CA ASN A 397 1.96 8.44 0.92
C ASN A 397 3.26 9.20 1.26
N ASN A 398 3.95 8.78 2.32
CA ASN A 398 5.13 9.47 2.84
C ASN A 398 6.39 8.61 2.64
N PRO A 399 7.58 9.22 2.44
CA PRO A 399 8.83 8.50 2.22
C PRO A 399 9.39 7.90 3.52
N THR A 400 8.59 7.07 4.20
CA THR A 400 8.87 6.50 5.53
C THR A 400 9.08 4.98 5.48
N CYS A 401 9.50 4.46 4.32
CA CYS A 401 9.72 3.04 4.06
C CYS A 401 10.58 2.35 5.11
N GLN A 402 11.62 3.02 5.62
CA GLN A 402 12.52 2.49 6.64
C GLN A 402 11.79 2.27 7.97
N SER A 403 10.98 3.25 8.41
CA SER A 403 10.19 3.14 9.64
C SER A 403 9.12 2.05 9.52
N ALA A 404 8.41 1.98 8.40
CA ALA A 404 7.41 0.92 8.16
C ALA A 404 8.06 -0.48 8.19
N ARG A 405 9.24 -0.63 7.58
CA ARG A 405 10.01 -1.89 7.60
C ARG A 405 10.52 -2.24 8.99
N ALA A 406 10.98 -1.25 9.77
CA ALA A 406 11.37 -1.47 11.15
C ALA A 406 10.21 -1.98 12.00
N LEU A 407 9.04 -1.33 11.92
CA LEU A 407 7.82 -1.77 12.62
C LEU A 407 7.41 -3.20 12.21
N SER A 408 7.42 -3.49 10.91
CA SER A 408 7.14 -4.83 10.38
C SER A 408 8.12 -5.88 10.92
N MET A 409 9.43 -5.62 10.85
CA MET A 409 10.45 -6.55 11.35
C MET A 409 10.36 -6.75 12.87
N TRP A 410 10.11 -5.70 13.65
CA TRP A 410 9.95 -5.83 15.11
C TRP A 410 8.68 -6.60 15.45
N ALA A 411 7.56 -6.33 14.80
CA ALA A 411 6.35 -7.12 14.97
C ALA A 411 6.58 -8.61 14.63
N TYR A 412 7.42 -8.89 13.63
CA TYR A 412 7.75 -10.25 13.18
C TYR A 412 8.74 -10.98 14.11
N ASN A 413 9.86 -10.36 14.46
CA ASN A 413 10.99 -10.99 15.17
C ASN A 413 11.06 -10.66 16.66
N ASP A 414 10.71 -9.44 17.06
CA ASP A 414 11.04 -8.85 18.36
C ASP A 414 9.84 -8.02 18.92
N PRO A 415 8.69 -8.67 19.16
CA PRO A 415 7.44 -7.97 19.45
C PRO A 415 7.44 -7.19 20.77
N ASP A 416 8.28 -7.57 21.74
CA ASP A 416 8.45 -6.79 22.97
C ASP A 416 9.22 -5.48 22.72
N TYR A 417 10.24 -5.49 21.84
CA TYR A 417 10.90 -4.26 21.40
C TYR A 417 9.90 -3.31 20.72
N LEU A 418 9.05 -3.82 19.81
CA LEU A 418 7.96 -3.03 19.22
C LEU A 418 7.06 -2.41 20.30
N LEU A 419 6.57 -3.23 21.24
CA LEU A 419 5.69 -2.76 22.32
C LEU A 419 6.36 -1.71 23.22
N GLN A 420 7.69 -1.78 23.37
CA GLN A 420 8.47 -0.75 24.06
C GLN A 420 8.52 0.56 23.27
N MET A 421 8.75 0.51 21.95
CA MET A 421 8.73 1.69 21.09
C MET A 421 7.36 2.38 21.10
N VAL A 422 6.28 1.60 21.00
CA VAL A 422 4.90 2.12 21.10
C VAL A 422 4.66 2.80 22.45
N THR A 423 5.10 2.16 23.54
CA THR A 423 4.95 2.72 24.90
C THR A 423 5.64 4.07 25.03
N TRP A 424 6.89 4.17 24.57
CA TRP A 424 7.68 5.39 24.64
C TRP A 424 7.09 6.52 23.79
N ALA A 425 6.79 6.25 22.52
CA ALA A 425 6.16 7.25 21.65
C ALA A 425 4.81 7.72 22.19
N ALA A 426 3.95 6.80 22.62
CA ALA A 426 2.57 7.12 23.00
C ALA A 426 2.43 7.78 24.37
N ARG A 427 3.31 7.45 25.33
CA ARG A 427 3.27 8.00 26.70
C ARG A 427 4.22 9.18 26.87
N ASP A 428 5.44 9.04 26.37
CA ASP A 428 6.54 9.97 26.65
C ASP A 428 6.74 11.01 25.55
N ASP A 429 6.11 10.83 24.38
CA ASP A 429 6.34 11.66 23.17
C ASP A 429 7.83 11.71 22.79
N ASP A 430 8.59 10.66 23.09
CA ASP A 430 9.99 10.52 22.71
C ASP A 430 10.37 9.04 22.56
N ILE A 431 11.28 8.74 21.63
CA ILE A 431 11.93 7.44 21.50
C ILE A 431 13.43 7.66 21.62
N ILE A 432 14.11 6.77 22.36
CA ILE A 432 15.57 6.74 22.44
C ILE A 432 16.10 5.45 21.82
N ILE A 433 16.86 5.55 20.73
CA ILE A 433 17.58 4.44 20.10
C ILE A 433 19.07 4.70 20.16
N HIS A 434 19.89 3.67 20.34
CA HIS A 434 21.33 3.82 20.32
C HIS A 434 21.87 3.67 18.89
N PHE A 435 22.84 4.50 18.53
CA PHE A 435 23.61 4.38 17.30
C PHE A 435 25.09 4.28 17.69
N GLU A 436 25.71 3.12 17.49
CA GLU A 436 27.12 2.86 17.83
C GLU A 436 27.43 3.17 19.32
N GLY A 437 26.49 2.82 20.21
CA GLY A 437 26.60 3.04 21.65
C GLY A 437 26.21 4.44 22.14
N MET A 438 25.85 5.36 21.24
CA MET A 438 25.42 6.72 21.59
C MET A 438 23.89 6.84 21.54
N PRO A 439 23.22 7.33 22.61
CA PRO A 439 21.77 7.49 22.60
C PRO A 439 21.33 8.63 21.68
N LEU A 440 20.28 8.39 20.90
CA LEU A 440 19.58 9.34 20.04
C LEU A 440 18.15 9.51 20.52
N SER A 441 17.78 10.70 21.00
CA SER A 441 16.39 11.05 21.30
C SER A 441 15.71 11.61 20.05
N SER A 442 14.50 11.13 19.76
CA SER A 442 13.68 11.62 18.66
C SER A 442 13.26 13.09 18.84
N MET A 443 13.14 13.57 20.07
CA MET A 443 12.77 14.96 20.38
C MET A 443 13.97 15.91 20.41
N ALA A 444 15.16 15.40 20.74
CA ALA A 444 16.39 16.17 20.64
C ALA A 444 16.95 16.25 19.20
N SER A 445 16.47 15.38 18.31
CA SER A 445 16.87 15.34 16.91
C SER A 445 16.21 16.48 16.12
N LEU A 446 16.87 16.92 15.03
CA LEU A 446 16.29 17.86 14.07
C LEU A 446 15.10 17.24 13.32
N SER A 447 14.57 17.93 12.32
CA SER A 447 13.52 17.39 11.44
C SER A 447 13.91 16.04 10.82
N GLY A 448 12.88 15.20 10.65
CA GLY A 448 12.98 13.92 9.93
C GLY A 448 13.01 14.09 8.41
N VAL A 449 12.88 12.99 7.68
CA VAL A 449 12.84 12.97 6.20
C VAL A 449 11.47 13.42 5.69
N ALA A 450 10.38 13.11 6.41
CA ALA A 450 9.04 13.53 6.04
C ALA A 450 8.84 15.04 6.29
N GLN A 451 8.42 15.76 5.25
CA GLN A 451 8.17 17.21 5.31
C GLN A 451 6.80 17.55 5.92
N ALA A 452 5.85 16.63 5.82
CA ALA A 452 4.52 16.73 6.41
C ALA A 452 4.26 15.57 7.37
N LEU A 453 3.36 15.78 8.32
CA LEU A 453 2.95 14.75 9.26
C LEU A 453 2.02 13.75 8.54
N PRO A 454 2.39 12.46 8.45
CA PRO A 454 1.53 11.45 7.84
C PRO A 454 0.22 11.33 8.63
N MET A 455 -0.92 11.30 7.92
CA MET A 455 -2.26 11.10 8.51
C MET A 455 -2.95 9.84 7.97
N ASP A 456 -2.38 9.23 6.93
CA ASP A 456 -2.85 8.05 6.23
C ASP A 456 -2.14 6.77 6.73
N LEU A 457 -1.85 6.69 8.03
CA LEU A 457 -1.16 5.55 8.66
C LEU A 457 -2.05 4.81 9.65
N ASP A 458 -1.73 3.54 9.93
CA ASP A 458 -2.40 2.81 11.02
C ASP A 458 -2.10 3.46 12.39
N PRO A 459 -2.90 3.19 13.44
CA PRO A 459 -2.76 3.88 14.72
C PRO A 459 -1.37 3.77 15.37
N VAL A 460 -0.65 2.65 15.19
CA VAL A 460 0.71 2.51 15.72
C VAL A 460 1.68 3.31 14.88
N SER A 461 1.63 3.15 13.56
CA SER A 461 2.51 3.89 12.65
C SER A 461 2.33 5.41 12.77
N LEU A 462 1.08 5.89 12.92
CA LEU A 462 0.76 7.31 13.11
C LEU A 462 1.50 7.93 14.31
N ILE A 463 1.65 7.16 15.39
CA ILE A 463 2.31 7.59 16.61
C ILE A 463 3.83 7.37 16.52
N VAL A 464 4.29 6.23 16.02
CA VAL A 464 5.69 5.83 16.13
C VAL A 464 6.56 6.34 14.97
N VAL A 465 6.06 6.32 13.73
CA VAL A 465 6.83 6.69 12.52
C VAL A 465 7.47 8.08 12.60
N PRO A 466 6.79 9.14 13.10
CA PRO A 466 7.40 10.47 13.22
C PRO A 466 8.67 10.49 14.08
N HIS A 467 8.73 9.67 15.14
CA HIS A 467 9.91 9.58 15.98
C HIS A 467 11.03 8.78 15.30
N LEU A 468 10.67 7.66 14.67
CA LEU A 468 11.62 6.83 13.93
C LEU A 468 12.24 7.56 12.74
N ASP A 469 11.45 8.38 12.05
CA ASP A 469 11.91 9.19 10.92
C ASP A 469 12.97 10.23 11.35
N ARG A 470 12.77 10.88 12.50
CA ARG A 470 13.78 11.79 13.09
C ARG A 470 15.05 11.06 13.51
N ILE A 471 14.92 9.90 14.15
CA ILE A 471 16.06 9.06 14.55
C ILE A 471 16.84 8.59 13.32
N TYR A 472 16.16 8.08 12.31
CA TYR A 472 16.76 7.63 11.06
C TYR A 472 17.53 8.76 10.38
N ALA A 473 16.91 9.94 10.23
CA ALA A 473 17.56 11.12 9.67
C ALA A 473 18.81 11.52 10.48
N GLU A 474 18.77 11.41 11.81
CA GLU A 474 19.92 11.67 12.66
C GLU A 474 21.05 10.65 12.51
N MET A 475 20.73 9.36 12.39
CA MET A 475 21.73 8.31 12.10
C MET A 475 22.42 8.58 10.75
N ILE A 476 21.66 8.97 9.72
CA ILE A 476 22.21 9.37 8.41
C ILE A 476 23.13 10.59 8.55
N ARG A 477 22.71 11.63 9.29
CA ARG A 477 23.55 12.82 9.54
C ARG A 477 24.87 12.48 10.21
N ARG A 478 24.89 11.50 11.12
CA ARG A 478 26.12 11.03 11.79
C ARG A 478 27.06 10.22 10.88
N CYS A 479 26.58 9.82 9.71
CA CYS A 479 27.38 9.17 8.68
C CYS A 479 28.02 10.16 7.69
N ILE A 480 27.73 11.46 7.77
CA ILE A 480 28.32 12.49 6.88
C ILE A 480 29.85 12.44 6.97
N GLY A 481 30.50 12.37 5.81
CA GLY A 481 31.96 12.30 5.69
C GLY A 481 32.55 10.90 5.80
N ARG A 482 31.74 9.85 6.03
CA ARG A 482 32.18 8.45 5.91
C ARG A 482 32.23 8.03 4.44
N GLU A 483 33.14 7.12 4.11
CA GLU A 483 33.29 6.56 2.75
C GLU A 483 32.27 5.44 2.49
N GLY A 484 31.47 5.59 1.44
CA GLY A 484 30.45 4.62 1.02
C GLY A 484 29.03 5.01 1.43
N ASP A 485 28.10 4.09 1.22
CA ASP A 485 26.68 4.32 1.46
C ASP A 485 26.34 4.25 2.97
N PRO A 486 25.58 5.22 3.53
CA PRO A 486 25.31 5.29 4.96
C PRO A 486 24.47 4.10 5.49
N HIS A 487 23.68 3.42 4.64
CA HIS A 487 22.87 2.27 5.04
C HIS A 487 23.72 1.10 5.54
N ARG A 488 25.01 1.07 5.21
CA ARG A 488 25.98 0.11 5.77
C ARG A 488 26.01 0.15 7.30
N TRP A 489 25.93 1.34 7.91
CA TRP A 489 25.96 1.51 9.36
C TRP A 489 24.57 1.70 9.95
N VAL A 490 23.68 2.39 9.23
CA VAL A 490 22.36 2.72 9.76
C VAL A 490 21.46 1.49 9.85
N ASN A 491 21.42 0.63 8.83
CA ASN A 491 20.46 -0.48 8.83
C ASN A 491 20.63 -1.45 10.01
N PRO A 492 21.86 -1.90 10.38
CA PRO A 492 22.07 -2.79 11.51
C PRO A 492 21.69 -2.18 12.87
N GLU A 493 21.88 -0.88 13.04
CA GLU A 493 21.55 -0.18 14.28
C GLU A 493 20.06 0.21 14.35
N PHE A 494 19.43 0.48 13.20
CA PHE A 494 18.05 0.92 13.12
C PHE A 494 17.05 -0.24 13.17
N HIS A 495 17.29 -1.33 12.43
CA HIS A 495 16.32 -2.43 12.32
C HIS A 495 16.49 -3.48 13.43
N GLY A 496 17.71 -3.71 13.91
CA GLY A 496 17.98 -4.68 14.97
C GLY A 496 19.23 -5.52 14.68
N TRP A 497 19.73 -6.19 15.72
CA TRP A 497 21.01 -6.91 15.70
C TRP A 497 21.09 -8.01 14.63
N TRP A 498 19.95 -8.54 14.20
CA TRP A 498 19.86 -9.59 13.18
C TRP A 498 20.11 -9.09 11.76
N SER A 499 20.08 -7.78 11.52
CA SER A 499 20.49 -7.22 10.24
C SER A 499 22.00 -7.40 10.08
N GLY A 500 22.40 -8.15 9.05
CA GLY A 500 23.79 -8.50 8.82
C GLY A 500 24.70 -7.28 8.78
N ARG A 501 25.94 -7.39 9.29
CA ARG A 501 26.93 -6.30 9.22
C ARG A 501 27.79 -6.36 7.95
N GLY A 502 27.72 -7.46 7.19
CA GLY A 502 28.23 -7.53 5.84
C GLY A 502 27.33 -6.68 4.92
N PHE A 503 27.94 -5.89 4.04
CA PHE A 503 27.22 -4.98 3.15
C PHE A 503 27.77 -5.06 1.73
N ARG A 504 26.87 -5.12 0.74
CA ARG A 504 27.20 -5.03 -0.68
C ARG A 504 26.32 -4.00 -1.37
N ILE A 505 26.94 -3.24 -2.28
CA ILE A 505 26.31 -2.26 -3.16
C ILE A 505 26.88 -2.43 -4.57
N ASN A 506 26.05 -2.41 -5.62
CA ASN A 506 26.50 -2.52 -7.02
C ASN A 506 26.50 -1.20 -7.78
N VAL A 507 26.36 -0.07 -7.07
CA VAL A 507 26.40 1.28 -7.61
C VAL A 507 27.47 2.07 -6.86
N ASP A 508 28.38 2.68 -7.59
CA ASP A 508 29.33 3.62 -7.00
C ASP A 508 28.60 4.90 -6.55
N VAL A 509 28.71 5.25 -5.27
CA VAL A 509 27.95 6.35 -4.66
C VAL A 509 28.32 7.71 -5.27
N ALA A 510 29.57 7.88 -5.72
CA ALA A 510 30.05 9.15 -6.26
C ALA A 510 29.62 9.38 -7.72
N THR A 511 29.63 8.33 -8.53
CA THR A 511 29.38 8.40 -9.98
C THR A 511 27.99 7.92 -10.40
N GLY A 512 27.30 7.16 -9.56
CA GLY A 512 26.03 6.52 -9.87
C GLY A 512 26.14 5.41 -10.94
N LYS A 513 27.36 4.97 -11.28
CA LYS A 513 27.63 3.92 -12.26
C LYS A 513 27.67 2.54 -11.60
N LEU A 514 27.41 1.49 -12.39
CA LEU A 514 27.53 0.11 -11.92
C LEU A 514 28.97 -0.16 -11.47
N HIS A 515 29.10 -0.83 -10.33
CA HIS A 515 30.37 -1.11 -9.68
C HIS A 515 30.41 -2.58 -9.21
N GLU A 516 31.45 -3.31 -9.61
CA GLU A 516 31.71 -4.71 -9.18
C GLU A 516 30.49 -5.65 -9.25
N LEU A 517 29.71 -5.57 -10.34
CA LEU A 517 28.42 -6.26 -10.45
C LEU A 517 28.54 -7.79 -10.29
N ASP A 518 29.56 -8.41 -10.89
CA ASP A 518 29.81 -9.85 -10.75
C ASP A 518 30.09 -10.26 -9.30
N ASP A 519 30.91 -9.51 -8.58
CA ASP A 519 31.22 -9.78 -7.17
C ASP A 519 29.96 -9.61 -6.30
N PHE A 520 29.19 -8.56 -6.56
CA PHE A 520 27.92 -8.29 -5.89
C PHE A 520 26.93 -9.44 -6.05
N LEU A 521 26.74 -9.94 -7.28
CA LEU A 521 25.80 -11.03 -7.56
C LEU A 521 26.30 -12.36 -6.98
N ARG A 522 27.59 -12.67 -7.11
CA ARG A 522 28.18 -13.89 -6.52
C ARG A 522 27.96 -13.95 -5.01
N HIS A 523 28.16 -12.83 -4.31
CA HIS A 523 27.89 -12.76 -2.88
C HIS A 523 26.40 -12.93 -2.55
N PHE A 524 25.49 -12.43 -3.39
CA PHE A 524 24.05 -12.55 -3.15
C PHE A 524 23.59 -14.00 -3.27
N TYR A 525 23.99 -14.68 -4.34
CA TYR A 525 23.77 -16.12 -4.52
C TYR A 525 24.33 -16.93 -3.35
N ALA A 526 25.60 -16.69 -3.01
CA ALA A 526 26.29 -17.41 -1.95
C ALA A 526 25.67 -17.20 -0.56
N SER A 527 25.02 -16.06 -0.32
CA SER A 527 24.40 -15.75 0.97
C SER A 527 22.94 -16.20 1.05
N TYR A 528 22.17 -16.07 -0.04
CA TYR A 528 20.71 -16.20 0.01
C TYR A 528 20.16 -17.41 -0.73
N HIS A 529 20.85 -17.96 -1.74
CA HIS A 529 20.29 -19.02 -2.55
C HIS A 529 20.58 -20.39 -1.92
N PRO A 530 19.55 -21.20 -1.60
CA PRO A 530 19.72 -22.50 -0.93
C PRO A 530 20.66 -23.51 -1.62
N TYR A 531 20.90 -23.39 -2.93
CA TYR A 531 21.80 -24.28 -3.66
C TYR A 531 23.28 -23.89 -3.53
N TYR A 532 23.58 -22.68 -3.05
CA TYR A 532 24.93 -22.12 -2.97
C TYR A 532 25.36 -21.77 -1.55
N ASN A 533 24.44 -21.79 -0.58
CA ASN A 533 24.68 -21.45 0.82
C ASN A 533 24.59 -22.66 1.77
N GLY A 534 24.67 -23.88 1.25
CA GLY A 534 24.57 -25.11 2.06
C GLY A 534 23.15 -25.44 2.53
N HIS A 535 22.13 -25.05 1.76
CA HIS A 535 20.71 -25.24 2.08
C HIS A 535 20.24 -24.51 3.34
N GLN A 536 20.91 -23.43 3.72
CA GLN A 536 20.55 -22.64 4.88
C GLN A 536 19.40 -21.68 4.51
N PRO A 537 18.21 -21.81 5.12
CA PRO A 537 17.15 -20.83 4.93
C PRO A 537 17.55 -19.51 5.60
N LEU A 538 17.02 -18.40 5.08
CA LEU A 538 17.18 -17.11 5.74
C LEU A 538 16.55 -17.16 7.14
N ILE A 539 17.35 -16.88 8.17
CA ILE A 539 16.93 -16.99 9.57
C ILE A 539 16.08 -15.78 9.97
N HIS A 540 16.53 -14.59 9.61
CA HIS A 540 15.88 -13.33 9.97
C HIS A 540 15.69 -12.45 8.74
N PRO A 541 14.55 -11.75 8.63
CA PRO A 541 14.33 -10.71 7.65
C PRO A 541 15.53 -9.76 7.49
N GLN A 542 15.98 -9.53 6.25
CA GLN A 542 17.13 -8.68 5.95
C GLN A 542 16.74 -7.42 5.19
N PRO A 543 17.32 -6.26 5.54
CA PRO A 543 17.10 -5.04 4.80
C PRO A 543 17.80 -5.07 3.44
N ALA A 544 17.05 -4.66 2.42
CA ALA A 544 17.53 -4.61 1.04
C ALA A 544 17.00 -3.37 0.33
N GLY A 545 17.67 -2.98 -0.74
CA GLY A 545 17.27 -1.90 -1.61
C GLY A 545 17.20 -2.37 -3.05
N ILE A 546 16.14 -1.96 -3.73
CA ILE A 546 15.87 -2.27 -5.13
C ILE A 546 15.85 -1.00 -5.99
N ALA A 547 16.21 -1.15 -7.26
CA ALA A 547 15.94 -0.21 -8.31
C ALA A 547 14.51 -0.43 -8.82
N VAL A 548 13.62 0.51 -8.54
CA VAL A 548 12.23 0.46 -9.04
C VAL A 548 12.20 1.00 -10.46
N THR A 549 11.49 0.27 -11.31
CA THR A 549 11.27 0.61 -12.71
C THR A 549 9.78 0.69 -13.03
N ASP A 550 9.43 1.43 -14.07
CA ASP A 550 8.07 1.39 -14.62
C ASP A 550 7.86 0.12 -15.48
N SER A 551 6.66 -0.03 -16.03
CA SER A 551 6.30 -1.11 -16.96
C SER A 551 7.12 -1.11 -18.27
N ALA A 552 7.83 -0.03 -18.58
CA ALA A 552 8.81 0.05 -19.67
C ALA A 552 10.25 -0.26 -19.23
N ALA A 553 10.44 -0.74 -18.01
CA ALA A 553 11.74 -1.04 -17.41
C ALA A 553 12.65 0.21 -17.24
N ARG A 554 12.08 1.42 -17.26
CA ARG A 554 12.82 2.67 -17.02
C ARG A 554 12.96 2.93 -15.53
N PHE A 555 14.14 3.34 -15.10
CA PHE A 555 14.43 3.61 -13.69
C PHE A 555 13.63 4.81 -13.17
N ILE A 556 12.84 4.60 -12.12
CA ILE A 556 12.07 5.65 -11.43
C ILE A 556 12.78 6.09 -10.14
N GLY A 557 13.40 5.15 -9.42
CA GLY A 557 14.04 5.49 -8.16
C GLY A 557 14.49 4.28 -7.34
N TRP A 558 15.16 4.58 -6.23
CA TRP A 558 15.56 3.58 -5.25
C TRP A 558 14.46 3.35 -4.24
N HIS A 559 14.20 2.10 -3.88
CA HIS A 559 13.21 1.76 -2.88
C HIS A 559 13.74 0.72 -1.90
N ALA A 560 13.30 0.79 -0.65
CA ALA A 560 13.73 -0.10 0.41
C ALA A 560 12.67 -1.18 0.66
N ILE A 561 13.11 -2.43 0.71
CA ILE A 561 12.28 -3.62 0.92
C ILE A 561 12.96 -4.56 1.93
N THR A 562 12.22 -5.57 2.39
CA THR A 562 12.74 -6.55 3.34
C THR A 562 12.72 -7.94 2.74
N ILE A 563 13.88 -8.58 2.59
CA ILE A 563 13.95 -9.98 2.16
C ILE A 563 13.50 -10.84 3.34
N LEU A 564 12.49 -11.69 3.13
CA LEU A 564 11.90 -12.53 4.19
C LEU A 564 12.41 -13.96 4.12
N ARG A 565 12.48 -14.53 2.91
CA ARG A 565 12.94 -15.90 2.68
C ARG A 565 13.27 -16.12 1.21
N VAL A 566 14.07 -17.15 0.94
CA VAL A 566 14.35 -17.67 -0.39
C VAL A 566 14.03 -19.15 -0.40
N ASN A 567 13.11 -19.57 -1.27
CA ASN A 567 12.65 -20.96 -1.32
C ASN A 567 12.09 -21.31 -2.71
N LEU A 568 11.92 -22.61 -2.96
CA LEU A 568 11.17 -23.10 -4.11
C LEU A 568 9.68 -22.77 -3.97
N ASP A 569 9.07 -22.39 -5.09
CA ASP A 569 7.62 -22.27 -5.23
C ASP A 569 6.97 -23.63 -5.52
N PRO A 570 5.63 -23.72 -5.64
CA PRO A 570 4.93 -24.97 -5.98
C PRO A 570 5.29 -25.58 -7.35
N SER A 571 5.98 -24.84 -8.22
CA SER A 571 6.44 -25.26 -9.55
C SER A 571 7.95 -25.51 -9.59
N ASP A 572 8.60 -25.66 -8.43
CA ASP A 572 10.04 -25.87 -8.27
C ASP A 572 10.93 -24.74 -8.85
N VAL A 573 10.43 -23.51 -8.91
CA VAL A 573 11.23 -22.33 -9.25
C VAL A 573 11.75 -21.68 -7.98
N MET A 574 13.05 -21.39 -7.93
CA MET A 574 13.63 -20.65 -6.81
C MET A 574 13.17 -19.19 -6.83
N ARG A 575 12.57 -18.73 -5.74
CA ARG A 575 12.04 -17.36 -5.61
C ARG A 575 12.57 -16.67 -4.37
N VAL A 576 12.66 -15.35 -4.47
CA VAL A 576 12.86 -14.46 -3.31
C VAL A 576 11.51 -13.92 -2.90
N TYR A 577 11.15 -14.13 -1.64
CA TYR A 577 9.95 -13.59 -1.02
C TYR A 577 10.35 -12.42 -0.14
N PHE A 578 9.66 -11.30 -0.29
CA PHE A 578 10.00 -10.04 0.34
C PHE A 578 8.77 -9.26 0.75
N PHE A 579 8.93 -8.35 1.70
CA PHE A 579 7.91 -7.40 2.10
C PHE A 579 8.21 -6.03 1.50
N ASN A 580 7.19 -5.43 0.89
CA ASN A 580 7.24 -4.12 0.28
C ASN A 580 6.23 -3.16 0.96
N PRO A 581 6.68 -2.11 1.67
CA PRO A 581 5.79 -1.25 2.44
C PRO A 581 5.00 -0.23 1.61
N ASN A 582 5.10 -0.25 0.28
CA ASN A 582 4.61 0.82 -0.62
C ASN A 582 3.10 0.78 -0.94
N ASN A 583 2.27 0.07 -0.16
CA ASN A 583 0.82 -0.10 -0.34
C ASN A 583 0.37 -0.74 -1.68
N ASP A 584 1.26 -0.92 -2.66
CA ASP A 584 1.02 -1.59 -3.93
C ASP A 584 2.14 -2.58 -4.23
N SER A 585 1.93 -3.82 -3.78
CA SER A 585 2.93 -4.88 -3.81
C SER A 585 2.97 -5.69 -5.12
N GLY A 586 2.00 -5.49 -6.03
CA GLY A 586 1.84 -6.26 -7.28
C GLY A 586 2.31 -5.50 -8.53
N GLN A 587 3.45 -4.83 -8.45
CA GLN A 587 3.92 -3.90 -9.48
C GLN A 587 4.46 -4.60 -10.73
N ASP A 588 4.25 -3.97 -11.88
CA ASP A 588 4.93 -4.29 -13.14
C ASP A 588 6.22 -3.48 -13.23
N TRP A 589 7.36 -4.16 -13.22
CA TRP A 589 8.70 -3.58 -13.29
C TRP A 589 9.29 -3.64 -14.71
N GLY A 590 8.46 -3.93 -15.72
CA GLY A 590 8.84 -4.00 -17.12
C GLY A 590 9.75 -5.18 -17.46
N ASP A 591 10.08 -5.33 -18.74
CA ASP A 591 10.86 -6.47 -19.26
C ASP A 591 10.23 -7.84 -18.90
N GLY A 592 8.89 -7.88 -18.80
CA GLY A 592 8.14 -9.07 -18.40
C GLY A 592 8.24 -9.44 -16.92
N ILE A 593 8.86 -8.60 -16.07
CA ILE A 593 8.98 -8.82 -14.62
C ILE A 593 7.77 -8.22 -13.93
N LYS A 594 6.89 -9.09 -13.42
CA LYS A 594 5.73 -8.71 -12.61
C LYS A 594 5.85 -9.32 -11.22
N VAL A 595 5.76 -8.48 -10.20
CA VAL A 595 5.81 -8.93 -8.80
C VAL A 595 4.55 -9.73 -8.49
N SER A 596 4.74 -10.95 -8.01
CA SER A 596 3.65 -11.82 -7.56
C SER A 596 3.32 -11.52 -6.11
N THR A 597 2.03 -11.50 -5.76
CA THR A 597 1.52 -11.33 -4.38
C THR A 597 0.79 -12.57 -3.88
N ALA A 598 0.63 -13.57 -4.75
CA ALA A 598 -0.10 -14.81 -4.54
C ALA A 598 0.26 -15.85 -5.62
N ASP A 599 -0.26 -17.06 -5.45
CA ASP A 599 -0.16 -18.22 -6.35
C ASP A 599 1.25 -18.79 -6.60
N GLN A 600 2.31 -18.15 -6.11
CA GLN A 600 3.70 -18.62 -6.22
C GLN A 600 4.27 -18.98 -4.84
N GLY A 601 3.40 -19.36 -3.91
CA GLY A 601 3.75 -19.79 -2.56
C GLY A 601 3.94 -18.65 -1.56
N GLU A 602 3.50 -17.42 -1.87
CA GLU A 602 3.45 -16.27 -0.96
C GLU A 602 2.56 -16.57 0.25
N ARG A 603 2.98 -16.05 1.40
CA ARG A 603 2.11 -15.88 2.58
C ARG A 603 1.48 -14.48 2.52
N PHE A 604 0.40 -14.29 3.26
CA PHE A 604 -0.26 -12.98 3.32
C PHE A 604 0.71 -11.85 3.66
N GLY A 605 0.75 -10.82 2.81
CA GLY A 605 1.65 -9.66 2.89
C GLY A 605 3.04 -9.88 2.29
N GLU A 606 3.33 -11.07 1.73
CA GLU A 606 4.56 -11.30 0.95
C GLU A 606 4.33 -10.93 -0.52
N SER A 607 5.36 -10.32 -1.10
CA SER A 607 5.63 -10.27 -2.53
C SER A 607 6.67 -11.31 -2.91
N SER A 608 6.73 -11.71 -4.17
CA SER A 608 7.82 -12.55 -4.66
C SER A 608 8.17 -12.34 -6.12
N LEU A 609 9.42 -12.70 -6.45
CA LEU A 609 9.93 -12.81 -7.82
C LEU A 609 10.84 -14.03 -7.94
N PRO A 610 10.97 -14.62 -9.14
CA PRO A 610 12.04 -15.56 -9.46
C PRO A 610 13.41 -14.98 -9.06
N PHE A 611 14.30 -15.83 -8.55
CA PHE A 611 15.55 -15.39 -7.92
C PHE A 611 16.38 -14.45 -8.81
N GLU A 612 16.57 -14.82 -10.07
CA GLU A 612 17.33 -14.03 -11.05
C GLU A 612 16.67 -12.68 -11.35
N GLN A 613 15.33 -12.64 -11.46
CA GLN A 613 14.58 -11.41 -11.70
C GLN A 613 14.68 -10.47 -10.50
N PHE A 614 14.55 -10.99 -9.27
CA PHE A 614 14.76 -10.21 -8.06
C PHE A 614 16.20 -9.68 -7.97
N ALA A 615 17.19 -10.54 -8.16
CA ALA A 615 18.60 -10.17 -8.12
C ALA A 615 18.93 -9.06 -9.15
N SER A 616 18.24 -9.06 -10.30
CA SER A 616 18.41 -8.02 -11.33
C SER A 616 17.89 -6.64 -10.93
N ARG A 617 17.10 -6.54 -9.86
CA ARG A 617 16.58 -5.27 -9.34
C ARG A 617 17.25 -4.88 -8.04
N LEU A 618 17.98 -5.78 -7.41
CA LEU A 618 18.71 -5.51 -6.17
C LEU A 618 19.92 -4.61 -6.42
N TYR A 619 20.08 -3.57 -5.60
CA TYR A 619 21.26 -2.69 -5.65
C TYR A 619 22.04 -2.63 -4.33
N ILE A 620 21.37 -2.87 -3.19
CA ILE A 620 22.02 -3.03 -1.88
C ILE A 620 21.40 -4.16 -1.09
N TYR A 621 22.22 -4.87 -0.32
CA TYR A 621 21.76 -5.84 0.68
C TYR A 621 22.78 -6.02 1.80
N HIS A 622 22.30 -6.55 2.91
CA HIS A 622 23.11 -6.98 4.05
C HIS A 622 23.27 -8.50 4.06
N TYR A 623 24.34 -9.01 4.67
CA TYR A 623 24.59 -10.45 4.82
C TYR A 623 25.43 -10.73 6.07
N ASP A 624 25.45 -11.98 6.54
CA ASP A 624 26.34 -12.39 7.62
C ASP A 624 27.75 -12.69 7.06
N PRO A 625 28.79 -11.91 7.42
CA PRO A 625 30.15 -12.12 6.91
C PRO A 625 30.83 -13.39 7.46
N LEU A 626 30.26 -14.01 8.50
CA LEU A 626 30.76 -15.25 9.09
C LEU A 626 30.15 -16.49 8.44
N GLU A 627 29.02 -16.35 7.77
CA GLU A 627 28.41 -17.42 6.97
C GLU A 627 29.18 -17.57 5.66
N ARG A 628 29.69 -18.78 5.42
CA ARG A 628 30.49 -19.08 4.24
C ARG A 628 29.61 -19.69 3.17
N GLY A 629 29.27 -18.89 2.16
CA GLY A 629 28.70 -19.41 0.92
C GLY A 629 29.77 -19.91 -0.06
N GLU A 630 29.33 -20.60 -1.11
CA GLU A 630 30.21 -21.23 -2.09
C GLU A 630 30.36 -20.37 -3.36
N LEU A 631 31.01 -19.20 -3.25
CA LEU A 631 31.13 -18.22 -4.35
C LEU A 631 31.67 -18.84 -5.66
N ALA A 632 32.57 -19.81 -5.55
CA ALA A 632 33.22 -20.46 -6.68
C ALA A 632 32.31 -21.43 -7.46
N LYS A 633 31.16 -21.84 -6.90
CA LYS A 633 30.22 -22.75 -7.58
C LYS A 633 29.24 -22.03 -8.49
N ILE A 634 29.15 -20.71 -8.40
CA ILE A 634 28.22 -19.89 -9.17
C ILE A 634 28.79 -19.71 -10.57
N SER A 635 28.04 -20.13 -11.58
CA SER A 635 28.49 -20.08 -12.97
C SER A 635 28.43 -18.65 -13.51
N GLN A 636 29.28 -18.34 -14.50
CA GLN A 636 29.18 -17.03 -15.18
C GLN A 636 27.87 -16.90 -15.96
N GLU A 637 27.34 -18.01 -16.49
CA GLU A 637 26.09 -18.02 -17.25
C GLU A 637 24.89 -17.55 -16.40
N GLU A 638 24.82 -17.93 -15.13
CA GLU A 638 23.81 -17.43 -14.20
C GLU A 638 23.92 -15.92 -13.99
N LEU A 639 25.15 -15.42 -13.82
CA LEU A 639 25.39 -13.99 -13.63
C LEU A 639 25.05 -13.19 -14.89
N ASP A 640 25.42 -13.71 -16.06
CA ASP A 640 25.17 -13.06 -17.35
C ASP A 640 23.67 -12.89 -17.62
N ARG A 641 22.83 -13.85 -17.20
CA ARG A 641 21.36 -13.72 -17.28
C ARG A 641 20.87 -12.53 -16.45
N VAL A 642 21.30 -12.44 -15.18
CA VAL A 642 20.92 -11.35 -14.27
C VAL A 642 21.45 -10.01 -14.75
N THR A 643 22.73 -9.95 -15.15
CA THR A 643 23.37 -8.75 -15.72
C THR A 643 22.67 -8.28 -16.98
N GLY A 644 22.21 -9.21 -17.83
CA GLY A 644 21.39 -8.89 -18.99
C GLY A 644 20.11 -8.13 -18.61
N TYR A 645 19.40 -8.56 -17.56
CA TYR A 645 18.18 -7.88 -17.07
C TYR A 645 18.50 -6.46 -16.58
N ILE A 646 19.65 -6.27 -15.92
CA ILE A 646 20.10 -4.96 -15.44
C ILE A 646 20.38 -4.01 -16.61
N HIS A 647 21.18 -4.44 -17.60
CA HIS A 647 21.62 -3.59 -18.71
C HIS A 647 20.50 -3.13 -19.64
N ARG A 648 19.41 -3.89 -19.76
CA ARG A 648 18.24 -3.50 -20.57
C ARG A 648 17.13 -2.79 -19.78
N SER A 649 17.40 -2.46 -18.51
CA SER A 649 16.46 -1.76 -17.63
C SER A 649 17.16 -0.60 -16.93
N TRP A 650 17.15 -0.55 -15.59
CA TRP A 650 17.67 0.55 -14.79
C TRP A 650 19.19 0.77 -14.90
N GLY A 651 19.93 -0.26 -15.33
CA GLY A 651 21.38 -0.21 -15.48
C GLY A 651 21.87 0.32 -16.82
N SER A 652 20.99 0.53 -17.81
CA SER A 652 21.36 0.90 -19.19
C SER A 652 22.28 2.14 -19.25
N ASP A 653 21.90 3.21 -18.55
CA ASP A 653 22.65 4.46 -18.49
C ASP A 653 23.75 4.47 -17.41
N ARG A 654 23.97 3.32 -16.74
CA ARG A 654 24.90 3.17 -15.61
C ARG A 654 26.12 2.33 -15.95
N ILE A 655 26.23 1.82 -17.17
CA ILE A 655 27.40 1.07 -17.62
C ILE A 655 28.63 2.00 -17.65
N PRO A 656 29.76 1.64 -17.01
CA PRO A 656 31.00 2.39 -17.11
C PRO A 656 31.51 2.44 -18.56
N ALA A 657 32.11 3.57 -18.97
CA ALA A 657 32.61 3.77 -20.33
C ALA A 657 33.72 2.78 -20.78
N VAL A 658 34.22 1.94 -19.87
CA VAL A 658 35.36 1.04 -20.08
C VAL A 658 34.93 -0.35 -20.62
N GLY A 659 33.64 -0.61 -20.81
CA GLY A 659 33.13 -1.88 -21.35
C GLY A 659 33.23 -2.07 -22.87
N LEU A 660 33.82 -1.11 -23.60
CA LEU A 660 34.04 -1.16 -25.05
C LEU A 660 35.52 -1.43 -25.40
N GLN A 661 36.20 -2.33 -24.68
CA GLN A 661 37.43 -2.92 -25.22
C GLN A 661 37.03 -4.09 -26.11
N ALA A 662 37.05 -3.82 -27.42
CA ALA A 662 37.07 -4.86 -28.43
C ALA A 662 38.19 -5.85 -28.10
N ASP A 663 37.87 -7.15 -28.17
CA ASP A 663 38.87 -8.20 -28.36
C ASP A 663 39.83 -7.74 -29.45
N GLU A 664 41.08 -7.44 -29.09
CA GLU A 664 42.17 -7.55 -30.04
C GLU A 664 42.33 -9.04 -30.33
N GLY A 665 41.62 -9.49 -31.35
CA GLY A 665 41.78 -10.81 -31.95
C GLY A 665 43.22 -11.07 -32.39
N PRO A 666 43.55 -12.35 -32.65
CA PRO A 666 44.91 -12.90 -32.60
C PRO A 666 45.93 -12.32 -33.57
#